data_AF-A0A521ZPM7-F1
#
_entry.id   AF-A0A521ZPM7-F1
#
_cell.length_a   1.000
_cell.length_b   1.000
_cell.length_c   1.000
_cell.angle_alpha   90.00
_cell.angle_beta   90.00
_cell.angle_gamma   90.00
#
_symmetry.space_group_name_H-M   'P 1'
#
loop_
_entity.id
_entity.type
_entity.pdbx_description
1 polymer ?
#
loop_
_entity_poly.entity_id
_entity_poly.type
_entity_poly.pdbx_seq_one_letter_code
_entity_poly.pdbx_strand_id
1 'polypeptide(L)'
;MRKLLPLLLVLVQLGAVPSFAVTYPDPQTDASGWRMVNDFAGVFSGEARDRLEQKLDDHEAKTSNEVVVAVVLKLQGEEISAYAEELFHKWGIGKAGRDNGILILIATDVPGKSGGKGLRWVEVGYGLEGVLPDSKVGEILRRNRVPFDQGKIAESVEGVVDDVLATIVPAQAVEVAPKPVVQLSPEEREAEAKRLQAEIAEHQLQRQREKEQAETIWFLIKSVLVGVVLYLILHGFVWFLRKKWRERKEREEKRRELNVLITEFKESLDHLRGYQVNFAQYKDYPSWVRAGAEKTAADLEKAVKEAEAEFLTVFDSDWRNAKTLDANLKQMARVRSAIQWAQRIQQNIESWPREIERLKKLAADKVAAARQAFAEWIQVTNALRSEGYRSEALREAEVAELPATFKKFDGLLQANEDPRPVIEEAIKLAESSASVVAQLKALPDFRKETDAVIQRHRTTLQSVIEDQLTVRRILEQIEQETPRSVWGMLDQTFKLMTGELLEQIETELVGAEQANAMEAQKFEAARKEVEEVGRQLGEVRQFFARIDEVRRKIADAKTNFPGVLARVQSVLGNAEAIASAPDVSSSHAIDLSAAAGMIVEAKRLSQGELVDWITAVELLTNAETLLNKVIKMAEREIKAAKERREAEARQAEADRLRLLREAAERAAEATRRSSSSHNNSPGGFKYGGGRSGGGGAGD
;
A
#
# COMPACT_ATOMS: atom_id res chain seq x y z
N MET A 1 7.55 40.54 52.66
CA MET A 1 6.37 40.30 51.79
C MET A 1 6.37 41.16 50.52
N ARG A 2 6.49 42.49 50.59
CA ARG A 2 6.39 43.40 49.42
C ARG A 2 7.40 43.21 48.26
N LYS A 3 8.50 42.46 48.47
CA LYS A 3 9.46 42.02 47.41
C LYS A 3 9.28 40.56 46.94
N LEU A 4 8.36 39.80 47.53
CA LEU A 4 8.10 38.39 47.17
C LEU A 4 6.93 38.24 46.20
N LEU A 5 6.04 39.23 46.12
CA LEU A 5 4.91 39.24 45.19
C LEU A 5 5.33 39.08 43.70
N PRO A 6 6.33 39.79 43.16
CA PRO A 6 6.77 39.57 41.77
C PRO A 6 7.46 38.20 41.59
N LEU A 7 8.17 37.70 42.61
CA LEU A 7 8.82 36.38 42.54
C LEU A 7 7.78 35.25 42.52
N LEU A 8 6.66 35.42 43.24
CA LEU A 8 5.57 34.46 43.29
C LEU A 8 4.76 34.45 41.98
N LEU A 9 4.57 35.62 41.36
CA LEU A 9 4.01 35.75 40.00
C LEU A 9 4.89 35.05 38.94
N VAL A 10 6.21 35.24 39.00
CA VAL A 10 7.17 34.56 38.10
C VAL A 10 7.24 33.05 38.37
N LEU A 11 7.10 32.60 39.62
CA LEU A 11 7.04 31.17 39.96
C LEU A 11 5.73 30.49 39.53
N VAL A 12 4.62 31.22 39.47
CA VAL A 12 3.37 30.73 38.86
C VAL A 12 3.52 30.59 37.35
N GLN A 13 4.28 31.48 36.69
CA GLN A 13 4.58 31.36 35.25
C GLN A 13 5.58 30.23 34.92
N LEU A 14 6.53 29.93 35.81
CA LEU A 14 7.54 28.88 35.61
C LEU A 14 7.12 27.46 36.05
N GLY A 15 5.91 27.31 36.61
CA GLY A 15 5.33 25.99 36.90
C GLY A 15 4.78 25.26 35.66
N ALA A 16 4.55 25.99 34.57
CA ALA A 16 4.05 25.46 33.31
C ALA A 16 5.21 24.98 32.40
N VAL A 17 5.77 23.82 32.71
CA VAL A 17 6.41 23.01 31.66
C VAL A 17 5.27 22.32 30.92
N PRO A 18 5.02 22.61 29.63
CA PRO A 18 4.00 21.89 28.88
C PRO A 18 4.44 20.42 28.80
N SER A 19 3.66 19.54 29.40
CA SER A 19 3.59 18.18 28.87
C SER A 19 3.12 18.34 27.42
N PHE A 20 3.89 17.84 26.46
CA PHE A 20 3.41 17.70 25.08
C PHE A 20 2.40 16.55 25.04
N ALA A 21 1.26 16.75 25.71
CA ALA A 21 0.03 16.05 25.37
C ALA A 21 -0.34 16.49 23.96
N VAL A 22 -0.74 15.54 23.12
CA VAL A 22 -1.29 15.86 21.81
C VAL A 22 -2.48 16.78 22.03
N THR A 23 -2.33 18.01 21.56
CA THR A 23 -3.30 19.07 21.82
C THR A 23 -4.27 19.08 20.65
N TYR A 24 -5.29 18.24 20.76
CA TYR A 24 -6.45 18.29 19.88
C TYR A 24 -7.06 19.70 19.95
N PRO A 25 -7.33 20.36 18.81
CA PRO A 25 -8.01 21.65 18.84
C PRO A 25 -9.38 21.50 19.51
N ASP A 26 -9.86 22.56 20.13
CA ASP A 26 -11.28 22.67 20.46
C ASP A 26 -12.03 23.13 19.19
N PRO A 27 -13.32 22.81 19.03
CA PRO A 27 -14.07 23.25 17.87
C PRO A 27 -14.07 24.77 17.71
N GLN A 28 -14.06 25.23 16.46
CA GLN A 28 -14.33 26.62 16.14
C GLN A 28 -15.77 26.96 16.56
N THR A 29 -15.99 28.16 17.07
CA THR A 29 -17.31 28.62 17.51
C THR A 29 -17.72 29.91 16.79
N ASP A 30 -19.03 30.09 16.62
CA ASP A 30 -19.63 31.35 16.20
C ASP A 30 -20.85 31.68 17.08
N ALA A 31 -21.75 32.54 16.61
CA ALA A 31 -22.94 32.97 17.36
C ALA A 31 -23.98 31.84 17.57
N SER A 32 -23.89 30.75 16.80
CA SER A 32 -24.81 29.60 16.84
C SER A 32 -24.36 28.56 17.88
N GLY A 33 -23.06 28.50 18.18
CA GLY A 33 -22.45 27.47 19.00
C GLY A 33 -21.09 27.05 18.45
N TRP A 34 -20.76 25.76 18.59
CA TRP A 34 -19.68 25.15 17.83
C TRP A 34 -20.06 24.93 16.37
N ARG A 35 -19.05 24.95 15.51
CA ARG A 35 -19.17 24.84 14.05
C ARG A 35 -18.97 23.40 13.62
N MET A 36 -19.73 22.98 12.63
CA MET A 36 -19.59 21.71 11.91
C MET A 36 -18.38 21.73 10.96
N VAL A 37 -17.98 22.88 10.40
CA VAL A 37 -16.75 22.98 9.56
C VAL A 37 -15.61 23.64 10.33
N ASN A 38 -14.63 22.84 10.73
CA ASN A 38 -13.50 23.23 11.56
C ASN A 38 -12.20 23.23 10.74
N ASP A 39 -11.88 24.37 10.11
CA ASP A 39 -10.68 24.49 9.28
C ASP A 39 -9.54 25.22 10.01
N PHE A 40 -8.55 24.45 10.45
CA PHE A 40 -7.32 24.93 11.08
C PHE A 40 -6.13 24.99 10.10
N ALA A 41 -6.32 24.62 8.83
CA ALA A 41 -5.28 24.63 7.80
C ALA A 41 -5.46 25.74 6.75
N GLY A 42 -6.64 26.37 6.68
CA GLY A 42 -6.96 27.41 5.70
C GLY A 42 -7.22 26.86 4.30
N VAL A 43 -7.86 25.68 4.23
CA VAL A 43 -8.24 25.01 2.99
C VAL A 43 -9.47 25.64 2.32
N PHE A 44 -10.42 26.14 3.10
CA PHE A 44 -11.66 26.72 2.59
C PHE A 44 -11.58 28.24 2.50
N SER A 45 -12.17 28.82 1.44
CA SER A 45 -12.56 30.23 1.48
C SER A 45 -13.73 30.41 2.45
N GLY A 46 -13.91 31.62 3.01
CA GLY A 46 -15.02 31.90 3.92
C GLY A 46 -16.37 31.52 3.31
N GLU A 47 -16.60 31.88 2.04
CA GLU A 47 -17.83 31.51 1.31
C GLU A 47 -18.00 29.99 1.15
N ALA A 48 -16.94 29.25 0.82
CA ALA A 48 -17.03 27.79 0.67
C ALA A 48 -17.32 27.11 2.02
N ARG A 49 -16.63 27.54 3.08
CA ARG A 49 -16.86 27.08 4.44
C ARG A 49 -18.29 27.36 4.89
N ASP A 50 -18.79 28.57 4.71
CA ASP A 50 -20.12 28.97 5.18
C ASP A 50 -21.25 28.26 4.39
N ARG A 51 -21.05 27.97 3.10
CA ARG A 51 -21.96 27.09 2.31
C ARG A 51 -21.95 25.64 2.81
N LEU A 52 -20.77 25.12 3.19
CA LEU A 52 -20.64 23.76 3.70
C LEU A 52 -21.23 23.65 5.11
N GLU A 53 -21.03 24.66 5.95
CA GLU A 53 -21.66 24.83 7.27
C GLU A 53 -23.19 24.71 7.17
N GLN A 54 -23.81 25.57 6.36
CA GLN A 54 -25.26 25.59 6.17
C GLN A 54 -25.79 24.24 5.66
N LYS A 55 -25.03 23.52 4.82
CA LYS A 55 -25.40 22.18 4.31
C LYS A 55 -25.44 21.13 5.44
N LEU A 56 -24.52 21.21 6.39
CA LEU A 56 -24.42 20.30 7.53
C LEU A 56 -25.50 20.62 8.59
N ASP A 57 -25.69 21.90 8.92
CA ASP A 57 -26.77 22.37 9.81
C ASP A 57 -28.15 21.98 9.28
N ASP A 58 -28.39 22.20 7.98
CA ASP A 58 -29.61 21.79 7.29
C ASP A 58 -29.84 20.28 7.35
N HIS A 59 -28.78 19.47 7.41
CA HIS A 59 -28.88 18.02 7.50
C HIS A 59 -29.16 17.57 8.93
N GLU A 60 -28.45 18.12 9.91
CA GLU A 60 -28.69 17.83 11.33
C GLU A 60 -30.13 18.20 11.72
N ALA A 61 -30.62 19.37 11.29
CA ALA A 61 -32.00 19.81 11.53
C ALA A 61 -33.06 18.87 10.92
N LYS A 62 -32.73 18.13 9.85
CA LYS A 62 -33.65 17.21 9.14
C LYS A 62 -33.57 15.76 9.62
N THR A 63 -32.41 15.33 10.13
CA THR A 63 -32.12 13.90 10.39
C THR A 63 -31.66 13.62 11.82
N SER A 64 -31.28 14.66 12.56
CA SER A 64 -30.50 14.62 13.80
C SER A 64 -29.10 14.01 13.71
N ASN A 65 -28.64 13.59 12.52
CA ASN A 65 -27.29 13.08 12.30
C ASN A 65 -26.31 14.24 12.28
N GLU A 66 -25.22 14.09 13.01
CA GLU A 66 -24.24 15.14 13.24
C GLU A 66 -23.00 14.85 12.40
N VAL A 67 -22.72 15.68 11.39
CA VAL A 67 -21.60 15.45 10.46
C VAL A 67 -20.64 16.61 10.55
N VAL A 68 -19.44 16.34 11.05
CA VAL A 68 -18.41 17.33 11.35
C VAL A 68 -17.24 17.15 10.40
N VAL A 69 -16.72 18.27 9.88
CA VAL A 69 -15.52 18.33 9.06
C VAL A 69 -14.40 18.96 9.89
N ALA A 70 -13.24 18.31 9.97
CA ALA A 70 -12.05 18.84 10.61
C ALA A 70 -10.86 18.82 9.64
N VAL A 71 -10.19 19.96 9.47
CA VAL A 71 -8.97 20.08 8.67
C VAL A 71 -7.85 20.58 9.55
N VAL A 72 -6.85 19.73 9.81
CA VAL A 72 -5.69 20.05 10.66
C VAL A 72 -4.42 20.13 9.82
N LEU A 73 -3.45 20.93 10.28
CA LEU A 73 -2.12 20.94 9.66
C LEU A 73 -1.37 19.63 9.96
N LYS A 74 -1.35 19.17 11.23
CA LYS A 74 -0.48 18.07 11.70
C LYS A 74 -1.18 17.18 12.71
N LEU A 75 -0.91 15.88 12.63
CA LEU A 75 -1.36 14.84 13.59
C LEU A 75 -0.48 14.74 14.85
N GLN A 76 0.47 15.68 15.05
CA GLN A 76 1.35 15.78 16.22
C GLN A 76 2.19 14.52 16.57
N GLY A 77 2.27 13.53 15.66
CA GLY A 77 3.01 12.29 15.83
C GLY A 77 2.13 11.02 15.83
N GLU A 78 0.81 11.18 15.84
CA GLU A 78 -0.14 10.07 15.85
C GLU A 78 -0.51 9.56 14.45
N GLU A 79 -1.07 8.36 14.42
CA GLU A 79 -1.73 7.76 13.25
C GLU A 79 -3.10 8.43 13.04
N ILE A 80 -3.58 8.56 11.79
CA ILE A 80 -4.77 9.37 11.51
C ILE A 80 -6.07 8.77 12.10
N SER A 81 -6.20 7.45 12.19
CA SER A 81 -7.36 6.81 12.82
C SER A 81 -7.39 7.09 14.32
N ALA A 82 -6.26 6.91 15.00
CA ALA A 82 -6.15 7.18 16.44
C ALA A 82 -6.41 8.66 16.77
N TYR A 83 -5.89 9.58 15.95
CA TYR A 83 -6.18 11.01 16.10
C TYR A 83 -7.65 11.33 15.83
N ALA A 84 -8.30 10.65 14.89
CA ALA A 84 -9.72 10.84 14.59
C ALA A 84 -10.62 10.29 15.70
N GLU A 85 -10.33 9.10 16.23
CA GLU A 85 -11.05 8.45 17.34
C GLU A 85 -11.03 9.34 18.59
N GLU A 86 -9.85 9.79 19.03
CA GLU A 86 -9.74 10.67 20.21
C GLU A 86 -10.35 12.06 19.96
N LEU A 87 -10.24 12.62 18.74
CA LEU A 87 -10.91 13.88 18.40
C LEU A 87 -12.44 13.74 18.42
N PHE A 88 -12.97 12.64 17.89
CA PHE A 88 -14.40 12.31 17.87
C PHE A 88 -14.95 12.19 19.29
N HIS A 89 -14.25 11.45 20.15
CA HIS A 89 -14.62 11.31 21.56
C HIS A 89 -14.47 12.62 22.35
N LYS A 90 -13.40 13.38 22.15
CA LYS A 90 -13.16 14.66 22.84
C LYS A 90 -14.22 15.71 22.49
N TRP A 91 -14.63 15.77 21.22
CA TRP A 91 -15.67 16.70 20.76
C TRP A 91 -17.08 16.20 21.09
N GLY A 92 -17.25 14.90 21.40
CA GLY A 92 -18.54 14.32 21.75
C GLY A 92 -19.49 14.24 20.56
N ILE A 93 -18.97 13.88 19.39
CA ILE A 93 -19.68 13.99 18.11
C ILE A 93 -20.84 12.98 18.05
N GLY A 94 -22.05 13.49 17.84
CA GLY A 94 -23.30 12.71 17.78
C GLY A 94 -24.19 12.88 19.01
N LYS A 95 -25.49 12.59 18.87
CA LYS A 95 -26.46 12.82 19.95
C LYS A 95 -26.44 11.68 20.97
N ALA A 96 -26.41 12.04 22.25
CA ALA A 96 -26.42 11.09 23.37
C ALA A 96 -27.59 10.09 23.27
N GLY A 97 -27.27 8.79 23.24
CA GLY A 97 -28.26 7.71 23.11
C GLY A 97 -28.76 7.48 21.68
N ARG A 98 -28.15 8.11 20.68
CA ARG A 98 -28.30 7.81 19.24
C ARG A 98 -26.98 7.48 18.57
N ASP A 99 -25.86 8.00 19.09
CA ASP A 99 -24.49 7.72 18.64
C ASP A 99 -24.32 7.92 17.12
N ASN A 100 -25.00 8.93 16.59
CA ASN A 100 -25.20 9.20 15.16
C ASN A 100 -24.33 10.36 14.66
N GLY A 101 -23.07 10.37 15.12
CA GLY A 101 -22.04 11.31 14.71
C GLY A 101 -21.16 10.77 13.57
N ILE A 102 -20.60 11.66 12.76
CA ILE A 102 -19.56 11.37 11.75
C ILE A 102 -18.51 12.48 11.80
N LEU A 103 -17.23 12.11 11.79
CA LEU A 103 -16.10 13.04 11.63
C LEU A 103 -15.37 12.78 10.32
N ILE A 104 -15.28 13.78 9.45
CA ILE A 104 -14.44 13.76 8.25
C ILE A 104 -13.15 14.54 8.58
N LEU A 105 -12.05 13.83 8.81
CA LEU A 105 -10.75 14.41 9.20
C LEU A 105 -9.78 14.46 8.02
N ILE A 106 -9.16 15.61 7.81
CA ILE A 106 -8.07 15.83 6.84
C ILE A 106 -6.84 16.37 7.56
N ALA A 107 -5.66 15.81 7.27
CA ALA A 107 -4.36 16.32 7.75
C ALA A 107 -3.47 16.74 6.57
N THR A 108 -3.10 18.02 6.47
CA THR A 108 -2.49 18.56 5.24
C THR A 108 -0.95 18.51 5.18
N ASP A 109 -0.24 18.50 6.31
CA ASP A 109 1.23 18.46 6.39
C ASP A 109 1.71 17.25 7.23
N VAL A 110 1.86 16.10 6.56
CA VAL A 110 2.26 14.82 7.19
C VAL A 110 3.68 14.42 6.73
N PRO A 111 4.69 14.44 7.62
CA PRO A 111 6.06 14.07 7.29
C PRO A 111 6.20 12.64 6.73
N GLY A 112 7.05 12.45 5.72
CA GLY A 112 7.41 11.14 5.18
C GLY A 112 6.44 10.56 4.14
N LYS A 113 5.33 11.23 3.80
CA LYS A 113 4.45 10.84 2.69
C LYS A 113 4.97 11.42 1.37
N SER A 114 5.47 10.55 0.48
CA SER A 114 6.03 10.95 -0.82
C SER A 114 5.04 11.76 -1.66
N GLY A 115 5.48 12.95 -2.09
CA GLY A 115 4.69 13.86 -2.94
C GLY A 115 3.92 14.97 -2.20
N GLY A 116 4.11 15.14 -0.88
CA GLY A 116 3.51 16.24 -0.13
C GLY A 116 1.99 16.15 0.01
N LYS A 117 1.44 14.93 -0.08
CA LYS A 117 0.01 14.65 -0.03
C LYS A 117 -0.44 14.41 1.39
N GLY A 118 -1.51 15.08 1.79
CA GLY A 118 -2.13 14.93 3.10
C GLY A 118 -2.72 13.54 3.34
N LEU A 119 -3.25 13.34 4.55
CA LEU A 119 -4.04 12.17 4.93
C LEU A 119 -5.52 12.55 5.11
N ARG A 120 -6.39 11.55 5.00
CA ARG A 120 -7.84 11.68 5.15
C ARG A 120 -8.42 10.45 5.82
N TRP A 121 -9.37 10.65 6.71
CA TRP A 121 -10.06 9.62 7.48
C TRP A 121 -11.52 10.01 7.68
N VAL A 122 -12.38 9.03 7.92
CA VAL A 122 -13.77 9.27 8.32
C VAL A 122 -14.09 8.33 9.49
N GLU A 123 -14.42 8.91 10.63
CA GLU A 123 -14.88 8.19 11.82
C GLU A 123 -16.41 8.19 11.84
N VAL A 124 -17.03 7.06 12.19
CA VAL A 124 -18.49 6.87 12.14
C VAL A 124 -18.98 6.34 13.47
N GLY A 125 -19.93 7.03 14.09
CA GLY A 125 -20.55 6.60 15.33
C GLY A 125 -21.44 5.36 15.17
N TYR A 126 -21.52 4.56 16.22
CA TYR A 126 -22.18 3.25 16.25
C TYR A 126 -23.62 3.25 15.68
N GLY A 127 -24.38 4.33 15.90
CA GLY A 127 -25.74 4.47 15.40
C GLY A 127 -25.86 4.54 13.86
N LEU A 128 -24.76 4.79 13.15
CA LEU A 128 -24.72 4.92 11.70
C LEU A 128 -23.92 3.81 10.99
N GLU A 129 -23.18 2.95 11.69
CA GLU A 129 -22.42 1.83 11.11
C GLU A 129 -23.27 0.93 10.18
N GLY A 130 -24.53 0.68 10.54
CA GLY A 130 -25.44 -0.13 9.72
C GLY A 130 -25.82 0.51 8.38
N VAL A 131 -25.72 1.84 8.27
CA VAL A 131 -26.05 2.61 7.07
C VAL A 131 -24.77 3.01 6.32
N LEU A 132 -23.70 3.32 7.02
CA LEU A 132 -22.41 3.78 6.51
C LEU A 132 -21.23 2.95 7.10
N PRO A 133 -21.12 1.64 6.79
CA PRO A 133 -19.99 0.82 7.23
C PRO A 133 -18.70 1.16 6.48
N ASP A 134 -17.55 0.75 7.02
CA ASP A 134 -16.19 0.92 6.47
C ASP A 134 -16.08 0.68 4.96
N SER A 135 -16.79 -0.33 4.45
CA SER A 135 -16.78 -0.68 3.03
C SER A 135 -17.34 0.44 2.14
N LYS A 136 -18.39 1.13 2.59
CA LYS A 136 -18.95 2.33 1.94
C LYS A 136 -18.05 3.54 2.16
N VAL A 137 -17.56 3.77 3.37
CA VAL A 137 -16.61 4.86 3.69
C VAL A 137 -15.39 4.80 2.76
N GLY A 138 -14.80 3.61 2.61
CA GLY A 138 -13.68 3.38 1.71
C GLY A 138 -14.04 3.60 0.23
N GLU A 139 -15.28 3.37 -0.18
CA GLU A 139 -15.75 3.68 -1.53
C GLU A 139 -15.87 5.19 -1.76
N ILE A 140 -16.51 5.91 -0.84
CA ILE A 140 -16.68 7.37 -0.87
C ILE A 140 -15.32 8.07 -0.95
N LEU A 141 -14.36 7.65 -0.11
CA LEU A 141 -13.00 8.16 -0.18
C LEU A 141 -12.33 7.83 -1.52
N ARG A 142 -12.50 6.63 -2.08
CA ARG A 142 -11.96 6.28 -3.41
C ARG A 142 -12.57 7.13 -4.52
N ARG A 143 -13.88 7.39 -4.50
CA ARG A 143 -14.59 8.21 -5.49
C ARG A 143 -14.04 9.64 -5.52
N ASN A 144 -13.84 10.23 -4.35
CA ASN A 144 -13.32 11.59 -4.17
C ASN A 144 -11.78 11.66 -4.16
N ARG A 145 -11.07 10.63 -4.67
CA ARG A 145 -9.60 10.59 -4.64
C ARG A 145 -8.93 11.59 -5.59
N VAL A 146 -9.48 11.81 -6.78
CA VAL A 146 -8.85 12.63 -7.83
C VAL A 146 -8.62 14.08 -7.40
N PRO A 147 -9.61 14.85 -6.88
CA PRO A 147 -9.36 16.22 -6.41
C PRO A 147 -8.35 16.26 -5.25
N PHE A 148 -8.40 15.29 -4.32
CA PHE A 148 -7.45 15.18 -3.21
C PHE A 148 -6.00 14.99 -3.71
N ASP A 149 -5.79 14.06 -4.65
CA ASP A 149 -4.49 13.77 -5.24
C ASP A 149 -3.92 14.93 -6.09
N GLN A 150 -4.76 15.89 -6.47
CA GLN A 150 -4.41 17.13 -7.19
C GLN A 150 -4.20 18.34 -6.25
N GLY A 151 -4.30 18.17 -4.94
CA GLY A 151 -4.18 19.27 -3.96
C GLY A 151 -5.43 20.14 -3.84
N LYS A 152 -6.53 19.79 -4.51
CA LYS A 152 -7.82 20.46 -4.40
C LYS A 152 -8.61 19.94 -3.19
N ILE A 153 -8.09 20.21 -2.00
CA ILE A 153 -8.60 19.60 -0.77
C ILE A 153 -10.05 20.00 -0.50
N ALA A 154 -10.43 21.27 -0.68
CA ALA A 154 -11.81 21.73 -0.50
C ALA A 154 -12.82 20.98 -1.42
N GLU A 155 -12.52 20.89 -2.72
CA GLU A 155 -13.33 20.14 -3.71
C GLU A 155 -13.48 18.66 -3.32
N SER A 156 -12.41 18.05 -2.80
CA SER A 156 -12.47 16.67 -2.29
C SER A 156 -13.32 16.52 -1.05
N VAL A 157 -13.34 17.49 -0.14
CA VAL A 157 -14.11 17.40 1.11
C VAL A 157 -15.59 17.67 0.85
N GLU A 158 -15.92 18.65 0.00
CA GLU A 158 -17.30 18.90 -0.43
C GLU A 158 -17.92 17.64 -1.06
N GLY A 159 -17.18 16.94 -1.93
CA GLY A 159 -17.64 15.67 -2.53
C GLY A 159 -17.77 14.49 -1.56
N VAL A 160 -16.87 14.37 -0.57
CA VAL A 160 -17.01 13.36 0.50
C VAL A 160 -18.24 13.65 1.37
N VAL A 161 -18.48 14.93 1.71
CA VAL A 161 -19.67 15.34 2.45
C VAL A 161 -20.93 15.00 1.66
N ASP A 162 -21.02 15.36 0.38
CA ASP A 162 -22.22 15.08 -0.42
C ASP A 162 -22.54 13.58 -0.53
N ASP A 163 -21.51 12.75 -0.74
CA ASP A 163 -21.65 11.28 -0.74
C ASP A 163 -22.10 10.72 0.63
N VAL A 164 -21.56 11.25 1.74
CA VAL A 164 -21.94 10.86 3.11
C VAL A 164 -23.37 11.26 3.41
N LEU A 165 -23.74 12.53 3.18
CA LEU A 165 -25.08 13.05 3.45
C LEU A 165 -26.14 12.33 2.62
N ALA A 166 -25.85 12.00 1.35
CA ALA A 166 -26.73 11.20 0.50
C ALA A 166 -26.92 9.76 1.00
N THR A 167 -25.94 9.21 1.72
CA THR A 167 -25.99 7.84 2.25
C THR A 167 -26.83 7.73 3.53
N ILE A 168 -26.90 8.79 4.35
CA ILE A 168 -27.45 8.76 5.72
C ILE A 168 -28.84 9.44 5.89
N VAL A 169 -29.53 9.79 4.80
CA VAL A 169 -30.91 10.32 4.85
C VAL A 169 -31.88 9.25 5.37
N PRO A 170 -32.78 9.55 6.34
CA PRO A 170 -33.57 8.54 7.03
C PRO A 170 -34.66 7.90 6.17
N ALA A 171 -34.76 6.57 6.28
CA ALA A 171 -35.97 5.83 6.00
C ALA A 171 -36.85 5.76 7.26
N GLN A 172 -38.02 6.42 7.20
CA GLN A 172 -39.15 6.38 8.16
C GLN A 172 -38.95 7.01 9.54
N ALA A 173 -39.94 7.84 9.91
CA ALA A 173 -40.17 8.36 11.26
C ALA A 173 -41.47 7.76 11.83
N VAL A 174 -41.57 7.67 13.16
CA VAL A 174 -42.79 7.25 13.88
C VAL A 174 -43.17 8.33 14.88
N GLU A 175 -44.44 8.73 14.89
CA GLU A 175 -44.99 9.87 15.63
C GLU A 175 -46.01 9.40 16.70
N VAL A 176 -46.21 10.17 17.77
CA VAL A 176 -47.18 9.88 18.85
C VAL A 176 -48.05 11.10 19.14
N ALA A 177 -49.38 10.92 19.17
CA ALA A 177 -50.36 12.01 19.16
C ALA A 177 -50.89 12.46 20.55
N PRO A 178 -51.38 13.71 20.71
CA PRO A 178 -51.92 14.26 21.96
C PRO A 178 -53.44 14.05 22.15
N LYS A 179 -53.96 14.33 23.36
CA LYS A 179 -55.39 14.24 23.73
C LYS A 179 -56.06 15.61 23.98
N PRO A 180 -57.39 15.74 23.77
CA PRO A 180 -58.11 17.02 23.82
C PRO A 180 -58.76 17.34 25.18
N VAL A 181 -59.09 18.62 25.39
CA VAL A 181 -59.72 19.16 26.62
C VAL A 181 -61.22 19.44 26.38
N VAL A 182 -62.05 19.18 27.39
CA VAL A 182 -63.51 19.43 27.41
C VAL A 182 -63.85 20.46 28.49
N GLN A 183 -64.84 21.32 28.27
CA GLN A 183 -65.24 22.38 29.22
C GLN A 183 -66.36 21.91 30.16
N LEU A 184 -66.18 22.11 31.48
CA LEU A 184 -67.12 21.69 32.53
C LEU A 184 -68.03 22.83 33.05
N SER A 185 -69.14 22.43 33.68
CA SER A 185 -70.25 23.30 34.10
C SER A 185 -69.98 24.07 35.41
N PRO A 186 -70.77 25.10 35.76
CA PRO A 186 -70.47 25.98 36.89
C PRO A 186 -70.38 25.29 38.26
N GLU A 187 -71.21 24.28 38.51
CA GLU A 187 -71.21 23.56 39.80
C GLU A 187 -69.97 22.67 39.97
N GLU A 188 -69.51 22.06 38.88
CA GLU A 188 -68.28 21.24 38.85
C GLU A 188 -67.04 22.10 39.13
N ARG A 189 -67.01 23.35 38.63
CA ARG A 189 -65.91 24.29 38.87
C ARG A 189 -65.74 24.66 40.34
N GLU A 190 -66.81 24.77 41.13
CA GLU A 190 -66.69 25.09 42.55
C GLU A 190 -66.16 23.90 43.37
N ALA A 191 -66.58 22.68 43.02
CA ALA A 191 -66.05 21.45 43.60
C ALA A 191 -64.56 21.24 43.24
N GLU A 192 -64.20 21.50 41.98
CA GLU A 192 -62.83 21.41 41.48
C GLU A 192 -61.92 22.49 42.09
N ALA A 193 -62.40 23.73 42.23
CA ALA A 193 -61.65 24.82 42.89
C ALA A 193 -61.33 24.51 44.37
N LYS A 194 -62.25 23.88 45.11
CA LYS A 194 -62.00 23.44 46.49
C LYS A 194 -61.00 22.29 46.57
N ARG A 195 -61.01 21.36 45.61
CA ARG A 195 -59.96 20.34 45.49
C ARG A 195 -58.59 20.95 45.21
N LEU A 196 -58.52 21.87 44.24
CA LEU A 196 -57.28 22.57 43.88
C LEU A 196 -56.68 23.33 45.08
N GLN A 197 -57.51 23.99 45.89
CA GLN A 197 -57.04 24.69 47.10
C GLN A 197 -56.45 23.75 48.16
N ALA A 198 -57.02 22.56 48.35
CA ALA A 198 -56.48 21.56 49.26
C ALA A 198 -55.13 21.00 48.75
N GLU A 199 -55.06 20.69 47.46
CA GLU A 199 -53.85 20.16 46.80
C GLU A 199 -52.69 21.18 46.82
N ILE A 200 -52.98 22.47 46.59
CA ILE A 200 -52.00 23.55 46.71
C ILE A 200 -51.43 23.66 48.15
N ALA A 201 -52.25 23.43 49.17
CA ALA A 201 -51.81 23.53 50.57
C ALA A 201 -50.85 22.40 50.96
N GLU A 202 -51.10 21.15 50.57
CA GLU A 202 -50.17 20.04 50.78
C GLU A 202 -48.84 20.29 50.04
N HIS A 203 -48.91 20.75 48.79
CA HIS A 203 -47.75 21.00 47.96
C HIS A 203 -46.82 22.12 48.51
N GLN A 204 -47.37 23.06 49.29
CA GLN A 204 -46.59 24.09 50.00
C GLN A 204 -45.87 23.54 51.25
N LEU A 205 -46.52 22.67 52.02
CA LEU A 205 -45.91 22.06 53.21
C LEU A 205 -44.72 21.15 52.82
N GLN A 206 -44.87 20.41 51.73
CA GLN A 206 -43.83 19.50 51.22
C GLN A 206 -42.56 20.27 50.81
N ARG A 207 -42.72 21.41 50.11
CA ARG A 207 -41.60 22.30 49.74
C ARG A 207 -40.88 22.96 50.92
N GLN A 208 -41.49 23.10 52.10
CA GLN A 208 -40.75 23.58 53.27
C GLN A 208 -39.79 22.51 53.81
N ARG A 209 -40.24 21.24 53.90
CA ARG A 209 -39.39 20.13 54.36
C ARG A 209 -38.20 19.89 53.44
N GLU A 210 -38.40 20.00 52.12
CA GLU A 210 -37.32 19.91 51.13
C GLU A 210 -36.24 20.99 51.33
N LYS A 211 -36.63 22.23 51.69
CA LYS A 211 -35.67 23.31 51.96
C LYS A 211 -34.82 23.04 53.22
N GLU A 212 -35.41 22.57 54.31
CA GLU A 212 -34.68 22.24 55.54
C GLU A 212 -33.70 21.08 55.32
N GLN A 213 -34.10 20.06 54.56
CA GLN A 213 -33.21 18.98 54.16
C GLN A 213 -32.06 19.48 53.27
N ALA A 214 -32.35 20.36 52.31
CA ALA A 214 -31.34 20.93 51.41
C ALA A 214 -30.29 21.76 52.17
N GLU A 215 -30.67 22.60 53.14
CA GLU A 215 -29.70 23.36 53.95
C GLU A 215 -28.82 22.45 54.81
N THR A 216 -29.39 21.39 55.38
CA THR A 216 -28.65 20.42 56.20
C THR A 216 -27.58 19.69 55.38
N ILE A 217 -27.92 19.28 54.15
CA ILE A 217 -26.97 18.68 53.19
C ILE A 217 -25.89 19.69 52.79
N TRP A 218 -26.26 20.95 52.53
CA TRP A 218 -25.30 22.01 52.18
C TRP A 218 -24.27 22.29 53.29
N PHE A 219 -24.66 22.19 54.57
CA PHE A 219 -23.75 22.33 55.70
C PHE A 219 -22.70 21.19 55.77
N LEU A 220 -23.12 19.95 55.52
CA LEU A 220 -22.22 18.79 55.43
C LEU A 220 -21.24 18.92 54.26
N ILE A 221 -21.72 19.35 53.09
CA ILE A 221 -20.85 19.59 51.92
C ILE A 221 -19.77 20.65 52.26
N LYS A 222 -20.15 21.79 52.84
CA LYS A 222 -19.20 22.84 53.25
C LYS A 222 -18.13 22.34 54.21
N SER A 223 -18.49 21.53 55.20
CA SER A 223 -17.55 21.02 56.21
C SER A 223 -16.59 19.97 55.64
N VAL A 224 -17.05 19.08 54.75
CA VAL A 224 -16.15 18.19 53.98
C VAL A 224 -15.18 19.01 53.11
N LEU A 225 -15.66 20.05 52.45
CA LEU A 225 -14.82 20.89 51.56
C LEU A 225 -13.68 21.58 52.32
N VAL A 226 -13.95 22.09 53.53
CA VAL A 226 -12.91 22.65 54.41
C VAL A 226 -11.89 21.58 54.84
N GLY A 227 -12.36 20.36 55.15
CA GLY A 227 -11.48 19.23 55.46
C GLY A 227 -10.53 18.87 54.31
N VAL A 228 -11.04 18.84 53.07
CA VAL A 228 -10.24 18.61 51.85
C VAL A 228 -9.20 19.71 51.65
N VAL A 229 -9.57 20.99 51.82
CA VAL A 229 -8.62 22.12 51.68
C VAL A 229 -7.49 22.03 52.73
N LEU A 230 -7.81 21.71 53.98
CA LEU A 230 -6.81 21.53 55.04
C LEU A 230 -5.89 20.32 54.77
N TYR A 231 -6.45 19.22 54.27
CA TYR A 231 -5.67 18.05 53.84
C TYR A 231 -4.70 18.40 52.70
N LEU A 232 -5.16 19.13 51.67
CA LEU A 232 -4.30 19.55 50.55
C LEU A 232 -3.16 20.48 50.99
N ILE A 233 -3.42 21.41 51.91
CA ILE A 233 -2.38 22.28 52.49
C ILE A 233 -1.34 21.45 53.26
N LEU A 234 -1.79 20.53 54.12
CA LEU A 234 -0.89 19.67 54.90
C LEU A 234 -0.07 18.75 54.00
N HIS A 235 -0.70 18.13 52.99
CA HIS A 235 -0.05 17.26 52.03
C HIS A 235 0.98 18.02 51.18
N GLY A 236 0.65 19.24 50.73
CA GLY A 236 1.57 20.15 50.05
C GLY A 236 2.78 20.55 50.91
N PHE A 237 2.57 20.80 52.22
CA PHE A 237 3.64 21.12 53.15
C PHE A 237 4.57 19.92 53.41
N VAL A 238 4.00 18.72 53.63
CA VAL A 238 4.79 17.47 53.78
C VAL A 238 5.56 17.16 52.49
N TRP A 239 4.95 17.35 51.32
CA TRP A 239 5.61 17.21 50.02
C TRP A 239 6.76 18.22 49.86
N PHE A 240 6.57 19.48 50.27
CA PHE A 240 7.61 20.51 50.24
C PHE A 240 8.80 20.17 51.14
N LEU A 241 8.56 19.70 52.38
CA LEU A 241 9.63 19.22 53.27
C LEU A 241 10.36 18.02 52.66
N ARG A 242 9.63 17.04 52.12
CA ARG A 242 10.21 15.87 51.44
C ARG A 242 10.97 16.24 50.16
N LYS A 243 10.58 17.30 49.46
CA LYS A 243 11.33 17.88 48.34
C LYS A 243 12.62 18.55 48.83
N LYS A 244 12.56 19.42 49.84
CA LYS A 244 13.75 20.09 50.40
C LYS A 244 14.75 19.13 51.05
N TRP A 245 14.29 18.02 51.63
CA TRP A 245 15.15 16.96 52.14
C TRP A 245 15.87 16.23 50.98
N ARG A 246 15.15 15.81 49.93
CA ARG A 246 15.74 15.22 48.72
C ARG A 246 16.78 16.14 48.08
N GLU A 247 16.45 17.43 47.90
CA GLU A 247 17.38 18.44 47.37
C GLU A 247 18.64 18.66 48.25
N ARG A 248 18.61 18.34 49.55
CA ARG A 248 19.82 18.37 50.40
C ARG A 248 20.64 17.10 50.20
N LYS A 249 19.98 15.94 50.29
CA LYS A 249 20.56 14.61 50.08
C LYS A 249 21.31 14.50 48.75
N GLU A 250 20.67 14.90 47.65
CA GLU A 250 21.27 14.88 46.31
C GLU A 250 22.51 15.80 46.20
N ARG A 251 22.50 16.96 46.88
CA ARG A 251 23.66 17.87 46.93
C ARG A 251 24.80 17.35 47.81
N GLU A 252 24.52 16.55 48.82
CA GLU A 252 25.54 15.87 49.63
C GLU A 252 26.16 14.69 48.87
N GLU A 253 25.35 13.92 48.15
CA GLU A 253 25.79 12.81 47.30
C GLU A 253 26.67 13.32 46.14
N LYS A 254 26.22 14.33 45.39
CA LYS A 254 27.02 15.00 44.33
C LYS A 254 28.35 15.60 44.82
N ARG A 255 28.42 16.05 46.08
CA ARG A 255 29.69 16.53 46.69
C ARG A 255 30.64 15.39 47.05
N ARG A 256 30.11 14.26 47.54
CA ARG A 256 30.92 13.07 47.82
C ARG A 256 31.50 12.51 46.53
N GLU A 257 30.69 12.42 45.48
CA GLU A 257 31.12 12.04 44.13
C GLU A 257 32.23 12.97 43.62
N LEU A 258 32.04 14.30 43.65
CA LEU A 258 33.05 15.26 43.23
C LEU A 258 34.37 15.12 44.02
N ASN A 259 34.31 14.88 45.33
CA ASN A 259 35.51 14.70 46.16
C ASN A 259 36.28 13.41 45.82
N VAL A 260 35.57 12.29 45.63
CA VAL A 260 36.18 11.00 45.23
C VAL A 260 36.87 11.17 43.87
N LEU A 261 36.15 11.75 42.90
CA LEU A 261 36.69 12.06 41.57
C LEU A 261 37.96 12.92 41.66
N ILE A 262 37.95 14.02 42.42
CA ILE A 262 39.14 14.88 42.60
C ILE A 262 40.34 14.10 43.15
N THR A 263 40.13 13.16 44.08
CA THR A 263 41.20 12.31 44.62
C THR A 263 41.73 11.32 43.58
N GLU A 264 40.85 10.55 42.93
CA GLU A 264 41.21 9.59 41.88
C GLU A 264 41.99 10.24 40.72
N PHE A 265 41.58 11.45 40.32
CA PHE A 265 42.25 12.17 39.23
C PHE A 265 43.57 12.79 39.64
N LYS A 266 43.72 13.23 40.90
CA LYS A 266 45.03 13.69 41.38
C LYS A 266 46.05 12.55 41.34
N GLU A 267 45.69 11.39 41.87
CA GLU A 267 46.55 10.20 41.83
C GLU A 267 46.87 9.76 40.38
N SER A 268 45.88 9.81 39.49
CA SER A 268 46.06 9.48 38.07
C SER A 268 46.95 10.47 37.32
N LEU A 269 46.82 11.79 37.58
CA LEU A 269 47.66 12.83 36.99
C LEU A 269 49.09 12.75 37.52
N ASP A 270 49.29 12.52 38.82
CA ASP A 270 50.62 12.36 39.41
C ASP A 270 51.34 11.11 38.86
N HIS A 271 50.61 10.02 38.58
CA HIS A 271 51.16 8.86 37.87
C HIS A 271 51.57 9.20 36.42
N LEU A 272 50.71 9.90 35.67
CA LEU A 272 50.99 10.28 34.27
C LEU A 272 52.13 11.32 34.16
N ARG A 273 52.26 12.25 35.11
CA ARG A 273 53.40 13.20 35.19
C ARG A 273 54.73 12.50 35.44
N GLY A 274 54.73 11.40 36.19
CA GLY A 274 55.91 10.57 36.42
C GLY A 274 56.31 9.69 35.23
N TYR A 275 55.45 9.54 34.23
CA TYR A 275 55.70 8.68 33.08
C TYR A 275 56.61 9.35 32.05
N GLN A 276 57.81 8.79 31.86
CA GLN A 276 58.71 9.16 30.77
C GLN A 276 58.81 8.00 29.79
N VAL A 277 58.53 8.26 28.50
CA VAL A 277 58.74 7.29 27.43
C VAL A 277 60.23 7.02 27.29
N ASN A 278 60.66 5.78 27.56
CA ASN A 278 62.05 5.38 27.40
C ASN A 278 62.40 5.23 25.91
N PHE A 279 62.74 6.33 25.24
CA PHE A 279 63.08 6.31 23.80
C PHE A 279 64.30 5.46 23.46
N ALA A 280 65.17 5.14 24.42
CA ALA A 280 66.33 4.29 24.17
C ALA A 280 65.94 2.87 23.72
N GLN A 281 64.75 2.37 24.12
CA GLN A 281 64.26 1.05 23.67
C GLN A 281 63.88 1.02 22.18
N TYR A 282 63.65 2.18 21.56
CA TYR A 282 63.34 2.30 20.13
C TYR A 282 64.56 2.66 19.26
N LYS A 283 65.76 2.75 19.85
CA LYS A 283 66.98 3.17 19.13
C LYS A 283 67.28 2.31 17.90
N ASP A 284 67.13 1.00 18.02
CA ASP A 284 67.41 0.01 16.97
C ASP A 284 66.18 -0.26 16.07
N TYR A 285 65.08 0.49 16.27
CA TYR A 285 63.86 0.40 15.48
C TYR A 285 63.86 1.37 14.29
N PRO A 286 63.05 1.07 13.26
CA PRO A 286 62.90 1.90 12.06
C PRO A 286 62.59 3.37 12.35
N SER A 287 62.98 4.26 11.43
CA SER A 287 62.72 5.70 11.53
C SER A 287 61.23 6.03 11.67
N TRP A 288 60.35 5.30 10.97
CA TRP A 288 58.90 5.46 11.06
C TRP A 288 58.33 5.06 12.43
N VAL A 289 58.90 4.04 13.08
CA VAL A 289 58.55 3.63 14.45
C VAL A 289 58.95 4.72 15.43
N ARG A 290 60.18 5.22 15.32
CA ARG A 290 60.68 6.30 16.19
C ARG A 290 59.86 7.57 16.06
N ALA A 291 59.62 8.06 14.84
CA ALA A 291 58.77 9.22 14.59
C ALA A 291 57.33 9.02 15.09
N GLY A 292 56.78 7.80 14.97
CA GLY A 292 55.47 7.45 15.51
C GLY A 292 55.43 7.48 17.04
N ALA A 293 56.43 6.93 17.72
CA ALA A 293 56.54 6.93 19.17
C ALA A 293 56.79 8.34 19.73
N GLU A 294 57.68 9.13 19.10
CA GLU A 294 57.95 10.54 19.43
C GLU A 294 56.69 11.39 19.32
N LYS A 295 55.94 11.28 18.21
CA LYS A 295 54.66 11.98 18.05
C LYS A 295 53.65 11.56 19.11
N THR A 296 53.51 10.26 19.35
CA THR A 296 52.53 9.71 20.29
C THR A 296 52.85 10.11 21.74
N ALA A 297 54.12 10.25 22.09
CA ALA A 297 54.57 10.80 23.36
C ALA A 297 54.30 12.32 23.48
N ALA A 298 54.49 13.09 22.42
CA ALA A 298 54.15 14.51 22.39
C ALA A 298 52.63 14.74 22.50
N ASP A 299 51.82 13.90 21.84
CA ASP A 299 50.36 13.89 21.97
C ASP A 299 49.93 13.52 23.40
N LEU A 300 50.61 12.57 24.07
CA LEU A 300 50.41 12.23 25.48
C LEU A 300 50.79 13.39 26.42
N GLU A 301 51.94 14.03 26.23
CA GLU A 301 52.38 15.18 27.04
C GLU A 301 51.38 16.34 26.92
N LYS A 302 50.89 16.60 25.71
CA LYS A 302 49.83 17.58 25.46
C LYS A 302 48.53 17.19 26.17
N ALA A 303 48.11 15.93 26.07
CA ALA A 303 46.90 15.42 26.74
C ALA A 303 46.92 15.66 28.25
N VAL A 304 48.06 15.35 28.89
CA VAL A 304 48.26 15.52 30.34
C VAL A 304 48.21 17.00 30.72
N LYS A 305 48.85 17.89 29.94
CA LYS A 305 48.80 19.35 30.18
C LYS A 305 47.40 19.93 30.03
N GLU A 306 46.63 19.49 29.03
CA GLU A 306 45.25 19.94 28.83
C GLU A 306 44.32 19.43 29.95
N ALA A 307 44.44 18.17 30.35
CA ALA A 307 43.70 17.59 31.47
C ALA A 307 44.05 18.25 32.81
N GLU A 308 45.33 18.57 33.02
CA GLU A 308 45.82 19.31 34.20
C GLU A 308 45.27 20.74 34.25
N ALA A 309 45.29 21.46 33.13
CA ALA A 309 44.73 22.80 33.05
C ALA A 309 43.22 22.80 33.37
N GLU A 310 42.45 21.88 32.77
CA GLU A 310 41.02 21.73 33.11
C GLU A 310 40.81 21.37 34.59
N PHE A 311 41.59 20.42 35.14
CA PHE A 311 41.51 20.02 36.55
C PHE A 311 41.77 21.18 37.52
N LEU A 312 42.81 21.99 37.26
CA LEU A 312 43.13 23.17 38.07
C LEU A 312 41.99 24.19 38.07
N THR A 313 41.30 24.41 36.94
CA THR A 313 40.13 25.32 36.93
C THR A 313 38.98 24.85 37.82
N VAL A 314 38.79 23.53 37.98
CA VAL A 314 37.77 22.98 38.89
C VAL A 314 38.25 23.09 40.35
N PHE A 315 39.54 22.87 40.60
CA PHE A 315 40.13 22.94 41.93
C PHE A 315 40.15 24.37 42.51
N ASP A 316 40.47 25.37 41.68
CA ASP A 316 40.48 26.79 42.04
C ASP A 316 39.08 27.42 42.11
N SER A 317 38.07 26.76 41.54
CA SER A 317 36.68 27.17 41.69
C SER A 317 36.20 27.02 43.15
N ASP A 318 35.22 27.83 43.56
CA ASP A 318 34.49 27.57 44.80
C ASP A 318 33.59 26.33 44.64
N TRP A 319 34.21 25.14 44.69
CA TRP A 319 33.56 23.83 44.64
C TRP A 319 32.64 23.60 45.86
N ARG A 320 32.72 24.46 46.88
CA ARG A 320 31.76 24.46 48.01
C ARG A 320 30.47 25.19 47.65
N ASN A 321 30.41 25.94 46.55
CA ASN A 321 29.20 26.62 46.08
C ASN A 321 28.20 25.63 45.46
N ALA A 322 26.92 25.76 45.82
CA ALA A 322 25.88 24.88 45.30
C ALA A 322 25.46 25.17 43.85
N LYS A 323 25.80 26.35 43.30
CA LYS A 323 25.44 26.74 41.92
C LYS A 323 26.39 26.18 40.85
N THR A 324 27.64 25.88 41.21
CA THR A 324 28.69 25.41 40.30
C THR A 324 28.83 23.89 40.26
N LEU A 325 28.28 23.17 41.25
CA LEU A 325 28.46 21.72 41.43
C LEU A 325 28.20 20.87 40.17
N ASP A 326 27.16 21.18 39.40
CA ASP A 326 26.82 20.47 38.15
C ASP A 326 27.80 20.78 37.00
N ALA A 327 28.27 22.04 36.92
CA ALA A 327 29.28 22.46 35.94
C ALA A 327 30.65 21.81 36.26
N ASN A 328 31.03 21.80 37.54
CA ASN A 328 32.25 21.15 38.02
C ASN A 328 32.22 19.64 37.71
N LEU A 329 31.12 18.93 38.02
CA LEU A 329 30.98 17.51 37.67
C LEU A 329 31.11 17.26 36.15
N LYS A 330 30.53 18.12 35.31
CA LYS A 330 30.68 18.06 33.85
C LYS A 330 32.11 18.31 33.36
N GLN A 331 32.84 19.21 34.01
CA GLN A 331 34.27 19.43 33.73
C GLN A 331 35.12 18.22 34.18
N MET A 332 34.87 17.66 35.37
CA MET A 332 35.57 16.46 35.84
C MET A 332 35.32 15.24 34.94
N ALA A 333 34.16 15.14 34.27
CA ALA A 333 33.91 14.11 33.26
C ALA A 333 34.77 14.29 31.99
N ARG A 334 35.17 15.51 31.63
CA ARG A 334 36.11 15.78 30.53
C ARG A 334 37.54 15.42 30.93
N VAL A 335 37.98 15.89 32.10
CA VAL A 335 39.27 15.51 32.73
C VAL A 335 39.40 13.98 32.80
N ARG A 336 38.35 13.27 33.26
CA ARG A 336 38.28 11.80 33.24
C ARG A 336 38.55 11.21 31.86
N SER A 337 37.88 11.76 30.84
CA SER A 337 37.96 11.26 29.46
C SER A 337 39.36 11.49 28.88
N ALA A 338 39.98 12.62 29.17
CA ALA A 338 41.35 12.95 28.78
C ALA A 338 42.38 12.05 29.47
N ILE A 339 42.24 11.81 30.78
CA ILE A 339 43.10 10.87 31.55
C ILE A 339 42.95 9.44 31.02
N GLN A 340 41.73 8.97 30.76
CA GLN A 340 41.49 7.64 30.17
C GLN A 340 42.03 7.54 28.73
N TRP A 341 42.07 8.64 27.97
CA TRP A 341 42.72 8.67 26.66
C TRP A 341 44.24 8.63 26.78
N ALA A 342 44.84 9.40 27.69
CA ALA A 342 46.26 9.36 28.03
C ALA A 342 46.73 7.96 28.49
N GLN A 343 45.99 7.31 29.38
CA GLN A 343 46.25 5.93 29.82
C GLN A 343 46.20 4.91 28.66
N ARG A 344 45.25 5.07 27.72
CA ARG A 344 45.20 4.23 26.50
C ARG A 344 46.37 4.48 25.57
N ILE A 345 46.83 5.74 25.43
CA ILE A 345 48.04 6.06 24.68
C ILE A 345 49.27 5.39 25.31
N GLN A 346 49.43 5.49 26.64
CA GLN A 346 50.50 4.82 27.38
C GLN A 346 50.51 3.30 27.12
N GLN A 347 49.37 2.62 27.31
CA GLN A 347 49.23 1.18 27.05
C GLN A 347 49.54 0.81 25.59
N ASN A 348 49.15 1.67 24.65
CA ASN A 348 49.52 1.50 23.25
C ASN A 348 51.05 1.54 23.09
N ILE A 349 51.74 2.59 23.55
CA ILE A 349 53.21 2.74 23.44
C ILE A 349 53.95 1.48 23.97
N GLU A 350 53.50 0.95 25.11
CA GLU A 350 54.06 -0.28 25.73
C GLU A 350 53.83 -1.56 24.92
N SER A 351 52.84 -1.57 24.01
CA SER A 351 52.55 -2.69 23.12
C SER A 351 53.30 -2.66 21.78
N TRP A 352 53.81 -1.50 21.35
CA TRP A 352 54.37 -1.30 20.00
C TRP A 352 55.43 -2.31 19.58
N PRO A 353 56.42 -2.70 20.42
CA PRO A 353 57.40 -3.72 20.05
C PRO A 353 56.79 -5.04 19.56
N ARG A 354 55.69 -5.47 20.19
CA ARG A 354 54.98 -6.72 19.82
C ARG A 354 54.21 -6.56 18.52
N GLU A 355 53.58 -5.41 18.29
CA GLU A 355 52.80 -5.15 17.08
C GLU A 355 53.71 -4.96 15.85
N ILE A 356 54.90 -4.35 16.01
CA ILE A 356 55.89 -4.21 14.93
C ILE A 356 56.38 -5.59 14.47
N GLU A 357 56.72 -6.48 15.40
CA GLU A 357 57.16 -7.84 15.07
C GLU A 357 56.02 -8.65 14.42
N ARG A 358 54.79 -8.48 14.90
CA ARG A 358 53.59 -9.07 14.30
C ARG A 358 53.36 -8.59 12.86
N LEU A 359 53.53 -7.29 12.58
CA LEU A 359 53.42 -6.74 11.23
C LEU A 359 54.53 -7.24 10.30
N LYS A 360 55.78 -7.35 10.77
CA LYS A 360 56.88 -7.96 10.01
C LYS A 360 56.58 -9.40 9.63
N LYS A 361 56.16 -10.21 10.60
CA LYS A 361 55.75 -11.60 10.35
C LYS A 361 54.60 -11.67 9.34
N LEU A 362 53.55 -10.87 9.53
CA LEU A 362 52.41 -10.81 8.62
C LEU A 362 52.84 -10.45 7.19
N ALA A 363 53.78 -9.52 7.01
CA ALA A 363 54.29 -9.17 5.70
C ALA A 363 55.06 -10.32 5.03
N ALA A 364 55.91 -11.01 5.78
CA ALA A 364 56.60 -12.21 5.28
C ALA A 364 55.60 -13.31 4.88
N ASP A 365 54.59 -13.58 5.73
CA ASP A 365 53.53 -14.57 5.46
C ASP A 365 52.73 -14.20 4.19
N LYS A 366 52.40 -12.91 3.97
CA LYS A 366 51.68 -12.44 2.78
C LYS A 366 52.52 -12.47 1.51
N VAL A 367 53.80 -12.11 1.57
CA VAL A 367 54.73 -12.25 0.43
C VAL A 367 54.92 -13.73 0.06
N ALA A 368 54.99 -14.63 1.04
CA ALA A 368 55.04 -16.08 0.78
C ALA A 368 53.76 -16.59 0.10
N ALA A 369 52.58 -16.16 0.55
CA ALA A 369 51.31 -16.51 -0.08
C ALA A 369 51.22 -16.01 -1.54
N ALA A 370 51.66 -14.77 -1.80
CA ALA A 370 51.72 -14.22 -3.16
C ALA A 370 52.67 -15.02 -4.08
N ARG A 371 53.83 -15.46 -3.56
CA ARG A 371 54.75 -16.35 -4.30
C ARG A 371 54.11 -17.70 -4.62
N GLN A 372 53.35 -18.28 -3.70
CA GLN A 372 52.66 -19.55 -3.93
C GLN A 372 51.60 -19.41 -5.03
N ALA A 373 50.76 -18.36 -4.98
CA ALA A 373 49.76 -18.10 -6.02
C ALA A 373 50.39 -17.88 -7.41
N PHE A 374 51.54 -17.19 -7.46
CA PHE A 374 52.31 -17.03 -8.70
C PHE A 374 52.91 -18.35 -9.23
N ALA A 375 53.43 -19.20 -8.35
CA ALA A 375 53.95 -20.52 -8.73
C ALA A 375 52.84 -21.43 -9.29
N GLU A 376 51.66 -21.40 -8.68
CA GLU A 376 50.47 -22.13 -9.15
C GLU A 376 50.01 -21.62 -10.53
N TRP A 377 50.04 -20.30 -10.75
CA TRP A 377 49.76 -19.70 -12.06
C TRP A 377 50.70 -20.21 -13.15
N ILE A 378 52.01 -20.22 -12.90
CA ILE A 378 53.00 -20.80 -13.85
C ILE A 378 52.68 -22.28 -14.13
N GLN A 379 52.32 -23.07 -13.12
CA GLN A 379 51.96 -24.48 -13.29
C GLN A 379 50.72 -24.66 -14.17
N VAL A 380 49.63 -23.94 -13.90
CA VAL A 380 48.39 -24.02 -14.67
C VAL A 380 48.59 -23.54 -16.11
N THR A 381 49.30 -22.43 -16.32
CA THR A 381 49.64 -21.93 -17.66
C THR A 381 50.44 -22.95 -18.47
N ASN A 382 51.42 -23.62 -17.86
CA ASN A 382 52.21 -24.65 -18.53
C ASN A 382 51.40 -25.93 -18.81
N ALA A 383 50.50 -26.34 -17.90
CA ALA A 383 49.61 -27.48 -18.10
C ALA A 383 48.68 -27.23 -19.31
N LEU A 384 48.00 -26.08 -19.36
CA LEU A 384 47.16 -25.67 -20.49
C LEU A 384 47.96 -25.61 -21.80
N ARG A 385 49.19 -25.06 -21.78
CA ARG A 385 50.05 -25.06 -22.98
C ARG A 385 50.37 -26.48 -23.45
N SER A 386 50.55 -27.44 -22.53
CA SER A 386 50.81 -28.85 -22.88
C SER A 386 49.58 -29.57 -23.44
N GLU A 387 48.37 -29.15 -23.07
CA GLU A 387 47.09 -29.61 -23.64
C GLU A 387 46.74 -28.90 -24.97
N GLY A 388 47.59 -27.98 -25.44
CA GLY A 388 47.46 -27.32 -26.74
C GLY A 388 46.81 -25.93 -26.71
N TYR A 389 46.40 -25.41 -25.55
CA TYR A 389 45.82 -24.07 -25.44
C TYR A 389 46.83 -22.98 -25.84
N ARG A 390 46.40 -22.03 -26.67
CA ARG A 390 47.20 -20.92 -27.21
C ARG A 390 46.54 -19.59 -26.86
N SER A 391 47.25 -18.64 -26.28
CA SER A 391 46.83 -17.22 -26.30
C SER A 391 47.94 -16.28 -25.82
N GLU A 392 47.87 -15.03 -26.30
CA GLU A 392 48.53 -13.85 -25.68
C GLU A 392 47.99 -13.56 -24.26
N ALA A 393 46.77 -14.03 -23.93
CA ALA A 393 46.13 -13.86 -22.62
C ALA A 393 46.67 -14.78 -21.52
N LEU A 394 47.66 -15.65 -21.80
CA LEU A 394 48.44 -16.32 -20.75
C LEU A 394 49.34 -15.35 -19.96
N ARG A 395 49.22 -14.04 -20.21
CA ARG A 395 49.77 -12.91 -19.44
C ARG A 395 51.29 -12.98 -19.30
N GLU A 396 51.95 -13.32 -20.41
CA GLU A 396 53.42 -13.42 -20.48
C GLU A 396 54.12 -12.11 -20.05
N ALA A 397 53.51 -10.95 -20.32
CA ALA A 397 53.99 -9.65 -19.86
C ALA A 397 53.93 -9.48 -18.32
N GLU A 398 52.83 -9.83 -17.66
CA GLU A 398 52.72 -9.71 -16.20
C GLU A 398 53.62 -10.75 -15.51
N VAL A 399 53.67 -11.97 -16.01
CA VAL A 399 54.55 -13.03 -15.50
C VAL A 399 56.03 -12.65 -15.58
N ALA A 400 56.44 -11.84 -16.57
CA ALA A 400 57.80 -11.34 -16.71
C ALA A 400 58.19 -10.24 -15.69
N GLU A 401 57.25 -9.41 -15.24
CA GLU A 401 57.52 -8.33 -14.29
C GLU A 401 57.51 -8.79 -12.82
N LEU A 402 56.72 -9.81 -12.50
CA LEU A 402 56.54 -10.28 -11.12
C LEU A 402 57.82 -10.69 -10.36
N PRO A 403 58.86 -11.30 -10.97
CA PRO A 403 60.15 -11.51 -10.30
C PRO A 403 60.82 -10.22 -9.81
N ALA A 404 60.65 -9.10 -10.52
CA ALA A 404 61.16 -7.80 -10.08
C ALA A 404 60.35 -7.24 -8.90
N THR A 405 59.02 -7.43 -8.91
CA THR A 405 58.12 -7.07 -7.81
C THR A 405 58.44 -7.84 -6.53
N PHE A 406 58.68 -9.16 -6.60
CA PHE A 406 59.10 -9.94 -5.43
C PHE A 406 60.47 -9.50 -4.89
N LYS A 407 61.43 -9.15 -5.78
CA LYS A 407 62.73 -8.60 -5.38
C LYS A 407 62.60 -7.24 -4.69
N LYS A 408 61.65 -6.40 -5.12
CA LYS A 408 61.29 -5.13 -4.44
C LYS A 408 60.73 -5.41 -3.04
N PHE A 409 59.85 -6.39 -2.87
CA PHE A 409 59.32 -6.78 -1.55
C PHE A 409 60.42 -7.29 -0.61
N ASP A 410 61.33 -8.15 -1.09
CA ASP A 410 62.48 -8.60 -0.29
C ASP A 410 63.33 -7.41 0.16
N GLY A 411 63.60 -6.46 -0.74
CA GLY A 411 64.35 -5.24 -0.43
C GLY A 411 63.69 -4.39 0.65
N LEU A 412 62.39 -4.13 0.55
CA LEU A 412 61.63 -3.33 1.53
C LEU A 412 61.57 -4.01 2.92
N LEU A 413 61.43 -5.34 2.95
CA LEU A 413 61.45 -6.12 4.20
C LEU A 413 62.85 -6.14 4.85
N GLN A 414 63.92 -6.23 4.04
CA GLN A 414 65.31 -6.18 4.52
C GLN A 414 65.75 -4.78 4.96
N ALA A 415 65.25 -3.72 4.29
CA ALA A 415 65.51 -2.33 4.65
C ALA A 415 64.90 -1.90 5.99
N ASN A 416 64.10 -2.78 6.63
CA ASN A 416 63.44 -2.52 7.91
C ASN A 416 62.47 -1.31 7.78
N GLU A 417 61.85 -1.13 6.62
CA GLU A 417 60.90 -0.04 6.35
C GLU A 417 59.50 -0.34 6.95
N ASP A 418 58.48 0.45 6.59
CA ASP A 418 57.10 0.17 7.00
C ASP A 418 56.58 -1.05 6.21
N PRO A 419 56.21 -2.16 6.88
CA PRO A 419 55.74 -3.36 6.18
C PRO A 419 54.32 -3.22 5.61
N ARG A 420 53.54 -2.19 5.99
CA ARG A 420 52.12 -2.09 5.62
C ARG A 420 51.87 -1.96 4.11
N PRO A 421 52.61 -1.14 3.34
CA PRO A 421 52.49 -1.13 1.87
C PRO A 421 52.83 -2.48 1.24
N VAL A 422 53.83 -3.20 1.77
CA VAL A 422 54.20 -4.55 1.29
C VAL A 422 53.08 -5.56 1.57
N ILE A 423 52.44 -5.49 2.74
CA ILE A 423 51.27 -6.32 3.07
C ILE A 423 50.14 -6.07 2.07
N GLU A 424 49.80 -4.80 1.80
CA GLU A 424 48.73 -4.46 0.85
C GLU A 424 49.03 -4.88 -0.58
N GLU A 425 50.24 -4.60 -1.08
CA GLU A 425 50.67 -4.92 -2.44
C GLU A 425 50.76 -6.45 -2.63
N ALA A 426 51.25 -7.20 -1.63
CA ALA A 426 51.29 -8.66 -1.65
C ALA A 426 49.90 -9.32 -1.56
N ILE A 427 48.97 -8.77 -0.77
CA ILE A 427 47.58 -9.27 -0.73
C ILE A 427 46.91 -9.09 -2.10
N LYS A 428 46.97 -7.87 -2.67
CA LYS A 428 46.41 -7.57 -3.99
C LYS A 428 46.97 -8.49 -5.08
N LEU A 429 48.27 -8.79 -5.02
CA LEU A 429 48.94 -9.69 -5.95
C LEU A 429 48.53 -11.17 -5.76
N ALA A 430 48.38 -11.64 -4.52
CA ALA A 430 47.92 -13.00 -4.25
C ALA A 430 46.47 -13.20 -4.74
N GLU A 431 45.59 -12.24 -4.47
CA GLU A 431 44.18 -12.26 -4.89
C GLU A 431 44.04 -12.19 -6.41
N SER A 432 44.79 -11.31 -7.09
CA SER A 432 44.76 -11.22 -8.56
C SER A 432 45.28 -12.50 -9.22
N SER A 433 46.40 -13.06 -8.72
CA SER A 433 46.96 -14.32 -9.21
C SER A 433 45.99 -15.49 -9.02
N ALA A 434 45.37 -15.61 -7.84
CA ALA A 434 44.39 -16.66 -7.54
C ALA A 434 43.13 -16.55 -8.42
N SER A 435 42.66 -15.33 -8.69
CA SER A 435 41.54 -15.08 -9.61
C SER A 435 41.85 -15.55 -11.05
N VAL A 436 43.06 -15.25 -11.55
CA VAL A 436 43.51 -15.73 -12.87
C VAL A 436 43.65 -17.25 -12.89
N VAL A 437 44.25 -17.85 -11.87
CA VAL A 437 44.36 -19.31 -11.73
C VAL A 437 43.00 -19.99 -11.80
N ALA A 438 41.98 -19.44 -11.12
CA ALA A 438 40.63 -19.97 -11.14
C ALA A 438 39.99 -19.90 -12.54
N GLN A 439 40.15 -18.77 -13.24
CA GLN A 439 39.66 -18.61 -14.62
C GLN A 439 40.35 -19.58 -15.59
N LEU A 440 41.68 -19.69 -15.52
CA LEU A 440 42.47 -20.59 -16.35
C LEU A 440 42.11 -22.07 -16.13
N LYS A 441 41.93 -22.50 -14.87
CA LYS A 441 41.51 -23.87 -14.54
C LYS A 441 40.13 -24.26 -15.07
N ALA A 442 39.24 -23.30 -15.33
CA ALA A 442 37.90 -23.56 -15.84
C ALA A 442 37.85 -23.72 -17.38
N LEU A 443 38.87 -23.24 -18.12
CA LEU A 443 38.91 -23.29 -19.58
C LEU A 443 38.68 -24.71 -20.17
N PRO A 444 39.24 -25.80 -19.61
CA PRO A 444 39.02 -27.13 -20.18
C PRO A 444 37.60 -27.66 -20.04
N ASP A 445 36.88 -27.26 -18.99
CA ASP A 445 35.50 -27.69 -18.80
C ASP A 445 34.55 -26.82 -19.63
N PHE A 446 34.79 -25.51 -19.73
CA PHE A 446 34.08 -24.65 -20.68
C PHE A 446 34.23 -25.12 -22.13
N ARG A 447 35.46 -25.47 -22.56
CA ARG A 447 35.71 -25.98 -23.91
C ARG A 447 34.89 -27.25 -24.20
N LYS A 448 34.83 -28.20 -23.26
CA LYS A 448 34.04 -29.44 -23.38
C LYS A 448 32.54 -29.16 -23.44
N GLU A 449 32.05 -28.21 -22.64
CA GLU A 449 30.64 -27.81 -22.64
C GLU A 449 30.27 -27.18 -24.00
N THR A 450 31.06 -26.23 -24.49
CA THR A 450 30.87 -25.61 -25.81
C THR A 450 30.96 -26.64 -26.94
N ASP A 451 31.94 -27.56 -26.92
CA ASP A 451 32.03 -28.67 -27.89
C ASP A 451 30.74 -29.51 -27.89
N ALA A 452 30.21 -29.85 -26.71
CA ALA A 452 28.98 -30.64 -26.58
C ALA A 452 27.72 -29.90 -27.08
N VAL A 453 27.65 -28.58 -26.91
CA VAL A 453 26.56 -27.77 -27.46
C VAL A 453 26.69 -27.63 -28.98
N ILE A 454 27.90 -27.42 -29.51
CA ILE A 454 28.18 -27.41 -30.96
C ILE A 454 27.71 -28.73 -31.60
N GLN A 455 28.07 -29.89 -31.04
CA GLN A 455 27.60 -31.17 -31.58
C GLN A 455 26.07 -31.32 -31.48
N ARG A 456 25.43 -30.85 -30.40
CA ARG A 456 23.96 -30.86 -30.28
C ARG A 456 23.30 -29.98 -31.34
N HIS A 457 23.86 -28.80 -31.63
CA HIS A 457 23.36 -27.92 -32.68
C HIS A 457 23.61 -28.49 -34.07
N ARG A 458 24.75 -29.18 -34.30
CA ARG A 458 25.00 -29.95 -35.53
C ARG A 458 23.95 -31.03 -35.77
N THR A 459 23.64 -31.87 -34.77
CA THR A 459 22.55 -32.86 -34.87
C THR A 459 21.18 -32.20 -35.08
N THR A 460 20.93 -31.05 -34.45
CA THR A 460 19.68 -30.30 -34.62
C THR A 460 19.55 -29.73 -36.03
N LEU A 461 20.63 -29.17 -36.59
CA LEU A 461 20.70 -28.66 -37.97
C LEU A 461 20.44 -29.77 -38.98
N GLN A 462 21.07 -30.95 -38.79
CA GLN A 462 20.83 -32.13 -39.63
C GLN A 462 19.34 -32.54 -39.60
N SER A 463 18.73 -32.65 -38.43
CA SER A 463 17.29 -32.92 -38.29
C SER A 463 16.43 -31.87 -38.99
N VAL A 464 16.78 -30.59 -38.89
CA VAL A 464 16.07 -29.49 -39.56
C VAL A 464 16.19 -29.56 -41.09
N ILE A 465 17.35 -29.94 -41.62
CA ILE A 465 17.56 -30.16 -43.07
C ILE A 465 16.74 -31.37 -43.56
N GLU A 466 16.66 -32.45 -42.78
CA GLU A 466 15.81 -33.61 -43.10
C GLU A 466 14.31 -33.24 -43.06
N ASP A 467 13.88 -32.50 -42.03
CA ASP A 467 12.52 -32.02 -41.87
C ASP A 467 12.12 -31.03 -42.99
N GLN A 468 13.05 -30.21 -43.50
CA GLN A 468 12.81 -29.27 -44.60
C GLN A 468 12.18 -29.95 -45.82
N LEU A 469 12.63 -31.15 -46.18
CA LEU A 469 12.06 -31.94 -47.29
C LEU A 469 10.65 -32.46 -46.99
N THR A 470 10.33 -32.72 -45.73
CA THR A 470 8.99 -33.14 -45.29
C THR A 470 8.03 -31.95 -45.27
N VAL A 471 8.47 -30.83 -44.70
CA VAL A 471 7.74 -29.55 -44.70
C VAL A 471 7.49 -29.06 -46.11
N ARG A 472 8.46 -29.14 -47.02
CA ARG A 472 8.29 -28.80 -48.44
C ARG A 472 7.15 -29.60 -49.10
N ARG A 473 7.09 -30.92 -48.85
CA ARG A 473 6.00 -31.79 -49.34
C ARG A 473 4.65 -31.44 -48.73
N ILE A 474 4.59 -31.10 -47.44
CA ILE A 474 3.37 -30.62 -46.78
C ILE A 474 2.87 -29.31 -47.42
N LEU A 475 3.78 -28.39 -47.69
CA LEU A 475 3.48 -27.12 -48.32
C LEU A 475 2.97 -27.29 -49.76
N GLU A 476 3.56 -28.19 -50.54
CA GLU A 476 3.08 -28.56 -51.89
C GLU A 476 1.70 -29.24 -51.86
N GLN A 477 1.38 -30.00 -50.81
CA GLN A 477 0.01 -30.51 -50.58
C GLN A 477 -0.98 -29.39 -50.25
N ILE A 478 -0.58 -28.42 -49.41
CA ILE A 478 -1.42 -27.25 -49.09
C ILE A 478 -1.68 -26.40 -50.35
N GLU A 479 -0.66 -26.21 -51.21
CA GLU A 479 -0.80 -25.53 -52.50
C GLU A 479 -1.80 -26.24 -53.45
N GLN A 480 -1.82 -27.57 -53.44
CA GLN A 480 -2.73 -28.36 -54.28
C GLN A 480 -4.17 -28.43 -53.74
N GLU A 481 -4.37 -28.24 -52.43
CA GLU A 481 -5.71 -28.33 -51.81
C GLU A 481 -6.37 -26.97 -51.53
N THR A 482 -5.61 -25.87 -51.45
CA THR A 482 -6.10 -24.56 -50.96
C THR A 482 -5.78 -23.37 -51.88
N PRO A 483 -6.57 -22.29 -51.87
CA PRO A 483 -6.29 -21.09 -52.67
C PRO A 483 -5.00 -20.37 -52.28
N ARG A 484 -4.42 -19.61 -53.24
CA ARG A 484 -3.17 -18.84 -53.04
C ARG A 484 -3.14 -17.89 -51.83
N SER A 485 -4.30 -17.44 -51.34
CA SER A 485 -4.41 -16.63 -50.11
C SER A 485 -3.90 -17.35 -48.86
N VAL A 486 -4.02 -18.69 -48.81
CA VAL A 486 -3.60 -19.54 -47.69
C VAL A 486 -2.11 -19.87 -47.78
N TRP A 487 -1.63 -20.18 -48.98
CA TRP A 487 -0.27 -20.68 -49.24
C TRP A 487 0.78 -19.58 -49.51
N GLY A 488 0.45 -18.53 -50.27
CA GLY A 488 1.46 -17.67 -50.90
C GLY A 488 2.42 -16.95 -49.94
N MET A 489 1.97 -16.60 -48.74
CA MET A 489 2.84 -16.03 -47.69
C MET A 489 3.77 -17.07 -47.06
N LEU A 490 3.31 -18.32 -46.90
CA LEU A 490 4.09 -19.39 -46.29
C LEU A 490 5.25 -19.85 -47.19
N ASP A 491 5.08 -19.90 -48.53
CA ASP A 491 6.15 -20.25 -49.47
C ASP A 491 7.32 -19.25 -49.42
N GLN A 492 6.99 -17.96 -49.47
CA GLN A 492 7.99 -16.90 -49.48
C GLN A 492 8.77 -16.87 -48.16
N THR A 493 8.08 -17.00 -47.01
CA THR A 493 8.73 -17.12 -45.71
C THR A 493 9.55 -18.41 -45.60
N PHE A 494 9.07 -19.55 -46.10
CA PHE A 494 9.82 -20.81 -46.08
C PHE A 494 11.12 -20.75 -46.88
N LYS A 495 11.10 -20.13 -48.07
CA LYS A 495 12.32 -19.94 -48.89
C LYS A 495 13.37 -19.10 -48.17
N LEU A 496 12.97 -17.96 -47.60
CA LEU A 496 13.87 -17.08 -46.84
C LEU A 496 14.42 -17.77 -45.57
N MET A 497 13.54 -18.43 -44.81
CA MET A 497 13.88 -19.08 -43.54
C MET A 497 14.71 -20.36 -43.66
N THR A 498 14.80 -20.99 -44.84
CA THR A 498 15.46 -22.30 -44.99
C THR A 498 16.57 -22.35 -46.03
N GLY A 499 16.68 -21.36 -46.91
CA GLY A 499 17.85 -21.21 -47.79
C GLY A 499 18.99 -20.50 -47.05
N GLU A 500 18.96 -19.17 -47.12
CA GLU A 500 20.01 -18.29 -46.60
C GLU A 500 20.33 -18.52 -45.12
N LEU A 501 19.30 -18.75 -44.29
CA LEU A 501 19.48 -18.93 -42.85
C LEU A 501 20.14 -20.26 -42.46
N LEU A 502 19.90 -21.37 -43.19
CA LEU A 502 20.56 -22.64 -42.86
C LEU A 502 22.05 -22.63 -43.25
N GLU A 503 22.39 -21.99 -44.37
CA GLU A 503 23.78 -21.76 -44.80
C GLU A 503 24.52 -20.82 -43.83
N GLN A 504 23.83 -19.78 -43.33
CA GLN A 504 24.34 -18.92 -42.26
C GLN A 504 24.59 -19.71 -40.97
N ILE A 505 23.62 -20.49 -40.49
CA ILE A 505 23.77 -21.33 -39.29
C ILE A 505 24.96 -22.30 -39.43
N GLU A 506 25.12 -22.95 -40.58
CA GLU A 506 26.26 -23.85 -40.82
C GLU A 506 27.60 -23.09 -40.76
N THR A 507 27.66 -21.89 -41.37
CA THR A 507 28.83 -21.02 -41.36
C THR A 507 29.18 -20.54 -39.95
N GLU A 508 28.19 -20.10 -39.17
CA GLU A 508 28.35 -19.67 -37.77
C GLU A 508 28.79 -20.85 -36.88
N LEU A 509 28.24 -22.05 -37.08
CA LEU A 509 28.63 -23.24 -36.33
C LEU A 509 30.07 -23.69 -36.65
N VAL A 510 30.53 -23.54 -37.90
CA VAL A 510 31.92 -23.76 -38.30
C VAL A 510 32.84 -22.68 -37.71
N GLY A 511 32.40 -21.42 -37.68
CA GLY A 511 33.08 -20.32 -36.99
C GLY A 511 33.29 -20.61 -35.51
N ALA A 512 32.22 -21.01 -34.82
CA ALA A 512 32.25 -21.39 -33.41
C ALA A 512 33.17 -22.59 -33.12
N GLU A 513 33.18 -23.61 -34.00
CA GLU A 513 34.08 -24.77 -33.86
C GLU A 513 35.56 -24.37 -34.03
N GLN A 514 35.85 -23.45 -34.96
CA GLN A 514 37.19 -22.86 -35.12
C GLN A 514 37.58 -21.95 -33.94
N ALA A 515 36.63 -21.19 -33.39
CA ALA A 515 36.85 -20.34 -32.23
C ALA A 515 37.03 -21.16 -30.93
N ASN A 516 36.37 -22.31 -30.80
CA ASN A 516 36.54 -23.28 -29.70
C ASN A 516 37.83 -24.13 -29.85
N ALA A 517 38.58 -23.97 -30.95
CA ALA A 517 39.85 -24.63 -31.19
C ALA A 517 41.02 -23.95 -30.43
N MET A 518 41.02 -24.12 -29.10
CA MET A 518 42.16 -23.90 -28.20
C MET A 518 42.63 -22.45 -27.99
N GLU A 519 41.97 -21.43 -28.57
CA GLU A 519 42.30 -20.02 -28.33
C GLU A 519 41.54 -19.43 -27.13
N ALA A 520 42.22 -19.23 -26.00
CA ALA A 520 41.57 -18.88 -24.73
C ALA A 520 40.76 -17.57 -24.74
N GLN A 521 41.13 -16.60 -25.58
CA GLN A 521 40.39 -15.33 -25.73
C GLN A 521 39.10 -15.49 -26.56
N LYS A 522 38.97 -16.55 -27.37
CA LYS A 522 37.86 -16.75 -28.32
C LYS A 522 36.71 -17.56 -27.74
N PHE A 523 36.85 -18.21 -26.59
CA PHE A 523 35.75 -19.01 -25.98
C PHE A 523 34.47 -18.22 -25.74
N GLU A 524 34.55 -16.95 -25.33
CA GLU A 524 33.38 -16.08 -25.11
C GLU A 524 32.72 -15.65 -26.43
N ALA A 525 33.50 -15.54 -27.52
CA ALA A 525 32.94 -15.30 -28.86
C ALA A 525 32.27 -16.58 -29.41
N ALA A 526 32.96 -17.72 -29.33
CA ALA A 526 32.43 -19.02 -29.70
C ALA A 526 31.12 -19.33 -28.96
N ARG A 527 31.04 -19.02 -27.66
CA ARG A 527 29.82 -19.17 -26.86
C ARG A 527 28.66 -18.33 -27.40
N LYS A 528 28.90 -17.07 -27.75
CA LYS A 528 27.86 -16.17 -28.29
C LYS A 528 27.37 -16.63 -29.67
N GLU A 529 28.29 -17.06 -30.53
CA GLU A 529 27.97 -17.66 -31.83
C GLU A 529 27.13 -18.94 -31.64
N VAL A 530 27.47 -19.80 -30.67
CA VAL A 530 26.69 -21.01 -30.33
C VAL A 530 25.30 -20.68 -29.77
N GLU A 531 25.18 -19.70 -28.87
CA GLU A 531 23.89 -19.26 -28.31
C GLU A 531 22.98 -18.67 -29.39
N GLU A 532 23.55 -17.91 -30.33
CA GLU A 532 22.84 -17.33 -31.48
C GLU A 532 22.40 -18.39 -32.50
N VAL A 533 23.26 -19.35 -32.86
CA VAL A 533 22.88 -20.54 -33.65
C VAL A 533 21.74 -21.31 -32.98
N GLY A 534 21.80 -21.48 -31.65
CA GLY A 534 20.74 -22.11 -30.87
C GLY A 534 19.39 -21.38 -30.96
N ARG A 535 19.42 -20.04 -30.99
CA ARG A 535 18.24 -19.17 -31.19
C ARG A 535 17.67 -19.35 -32.59
N GLN A 536 18.49 -19.22 -33.63
CA GLN A 536 18.08 -19.34 -35.03
C GLN A 536 17.49 -20.75 -35.34
N LEU A 537 18.11 -21.83 -34.87
CA LEU A 537 17.57 -23.20 -34.94
C LEU A 537 16.25 -23.39 -34.15
N GLY A 538 15.98 -22.53 -33.17
CA GLY A 538 14.68 -22.45 -32.50
C GLY A 538 13.60 -21.88 -33.40
N GLU A 539 13.89 -20.78 -34.11
CA GLU A 539 12.95 -20.07 -34.99
C GLU A 539 12.54 -20.93 -36.19
N VAL A 540 13.49 -21.62 -36.84
CA VAL A 540 13.17 -22.53 -37.96
C VAL A 540 12.23 -23.66 -37.52
N ARG A 541 12.48 -24.29 -36.35
CA ARG A 541 11.62 -25.36 -35.82
C ARG A 541 10.22 -24.86 -35.41
N GLN A 542 10.11 -23.67 -34.84
CA GLN A 542 8.80 -23.06 -34.54
C GLN A 542 7.99 -22.79 -35.83
N PHE A 543 8.67 -22.35 -36.89
CA PHE A 543 8.03 -22.14 -38.19
C PHE A 543 7.57 -23.45 -38.84
N PHE A 544 8.37 -24.52 -38.78
CA PHE A 544 7.96 -25.85 -39.24
C PHE A 544 6.74 -26.37 -38.45
N ALA A 545 6.75 -26.23 -37.12
CA ALA A 545 5.61 -26.59 -36.27
C ALA A 545 4.33 -25.80 -36.62
N ARG A 546 4.46 -24.53 -37.03
CA ARG A 546 3.33 -23.70 -37.51
C ARG A 546 2.78 -24.19 -38.84
N ILE A 547 3.62 -24.70 -39.74
CA ILE A 547 3.16 -25.33 -40.99
C ILE A 547 2.39 -26.63 -40.70
N ASP A 548 2.90 -27.47 -39.79
CA ASP A 548 2.19 -28.66 -39.31
C ASP A 548 0.87 -28.33 -38.59
N GLU A 549 0.78 -27.18 -37.93
CA GLU A 549 -0.47 -26.66 -37.35
C GLU A 549 -1.47 -26.23 -38.43
N VAL A 550 -1.03 -25.52 -39.47
CA VAL A 550 -1.90 -25.14 -40.60
C VAL A 550 -2.42 -26.39 -41.33
N ARG A 551 -1.57 -27.38 -41.61
CA ARG A 551 -2.00 -28.67 -42.19
C ARG A 551 -3.09 -29.33 -41.36
N ARG A 552 -2.92 -29.38 -40.02
CA ARG A 552 -3.92 -29.94 -39.10
C ARG A 552 -5.22 -29.14 -39.14
N LYS A 553 -5.18 -27.81 -39.08
CA LYS A 553 -6.38 -26.96 -39.19
C LYS A 553 -7.16 -27.18 -40.49
N ILE A 554 -6.47 -27.34 -41.62
CA ILE A 554 -7.13 -27.67 -42.90
C ILE A 554 -7.83 -29.03 -42.80
N ALA A 555 -7.15 -30.06 -42.29
CA ALA A 555 -7.72 -31.41 -42.14
C ALA A 555 -8.91 -31.45 -41.15
N ASP A 556 -8.81 -30.74 -40.02
CA ASP A 556 -9.87 -30.62 -39.02
C ASP A 556 -11.07 -29.85 -39.59
N ALA A 557 -10.84 -28.73 -40.30
CA ALA A 557 -11.91 -27.96 -40.93
C ALA A 557 -12.65 -28.78 -42.01
N LYS A 558 -11.90 -29.47 -42.88
CA LYS A 558 -12.41 -30.40 -43.91
C LYS A 558 -13.26 -31.52 -43.30
N THR A 559 -12.85 -32.07 -42.17
CA THR A 559 -13.57 -33.13 -41.44
C THR A 559 -14.85 -32.62 -40.77
N ASN A 560 -14.78 -31.44 -40.13
CA ASN A 560 -15.88 -30.90 -39.33
C ASN A 560 -16.93 -30.13 -40.16
N PHE A 561 -16.57 -29.59 -41.32
CA PHE A 561 -17.45 -28.72 -42.13
C PHE A 561 -18.87 -29.28 -42.35
N PRO A 562 -19.10 -30.56 -42.72
CA PRO A 562 -20.46 -31.06 -42.95
C PRO A 562 -21.35 -31.00 -41.70
N GLY A 563 -20.79 -31.31 -40.52
CA GLY A 563 -21.50 -31.27 -39.25
C GLY A 563 -21.76 -29.84 -38.77
N VAL A 564 -20.82 -28.92 -38.99
CA VAL A 564 -21.01 -27.48 -38.74
C VAL A 564 -22.10 -26.93 -39.66
N LEU A 565 -22.04 -27.17 -40.97
CA LEU A 565 -23.02 -26.69 -41.94
C LEU A 565 -24.44 -27.15 -41.59
N ALA A 566 -24.63 -28.44 -41.29
CA ALA A 566 -25.94 -28.99 -40.93
C ALA A 566 -26.50 -28.34 -39.65
N ARG A 567 -25.66 -28.13 -38.63
CA ARG A 567 -26.04 -27.43 -37.39
C ARG A 567 -26.46 -26.00 -37.67
N VAL A 568 -25.65 -25.23 -38.40
CA VAL A 568 -25.93 -23.82 -38.70
C VAL A 568 -27.18 -23.65 -39.56
N GLN A 569 -27.43 -24.55 -40.51
CA GLN A 569 -28.70 -24.58 -41.26
C GLN A 569 -29.92 -24.85 -40.37
N SER A 570 -29.80 -25.74 -39.38
CA SER A 570 -30.87 -25.95 -38.38
C SER A 570 -31.10 -24.73 -37.49
N VAL A 571 -30.04 -24.01 -37.12
CA VAL A 571 -30.14 -22.77 -36.34
C VAL A 571 -30.77 -21.66 -37.19
N LEU A 572 -30.44 -21.57 -38.48
CA LEU A 572 -31.06 -20.63 -39.42
C LEU A 572 -32.58 -20.85 -39.51
N GLY A 573 -33.03 -22.09 -39.74
CA GLY A 573 -34.46 -22.40 -39.82
C GLY A 573 -35.21 -22.08 -38.53
N ASN A 574 -34.58 -22.27 -37.36
CA ASN A 574 -35.15 -21.84 -36.08
C ASN A 574 -35.22 -20.31 -35.95
N ALA A 575 -34.15 -19.60 -36.35
CA ALA A 575 -34.11 -18.14 -36.32
C ALA A 575 -35.16 -17.52 -37.26
N GLU A 576 -35.34 -18.05 -38.48
CA GLU A 576 -36.37 -17.65 -39.43
C GLU A 576 -37.79 -17.90 -38.89
N ALA A 577 -38.03 -19.07 -38.28
CA ALA A 577 -39.33 -19.41 -37.69
C ALA A 577 -39.69 -18.48 -36.52
N ILE A 578 -38.75 -18.21 -35.62
CA ILE A 578 -38.97 -17.29 -34.48
C ILE A 578 -39.12 -15.85 -34.97
N ALA A 579 -38.30 -15.41 -35.94
CA ALA A 579 -38.38 -14.05 -36.49
C ALA A 579 -39.63 -13.77 -37.32
N SER A 580 -40.30 -14.82 -37.81
CA SER A 580 -41.59 -14.72 -38.52
C SER A 580 -42.80 -14.60 -37.57
N ALA A 581 -42.60 -14.62 -36.26
CA ALA A 581 -43.69 -14.45 -35.30
C ALA A 581 -44.30 -13.02 -35.38
N PRO A 582 -45.63 -12.85 -35.27
CA PRO A 582 -46.29 -11.55 -35.45
C PRO A 582 -45.84 -10.42 -34.51
N ASP A 583 -45.18 -10.80 -33.41
CA ASP A 583 -44.73 -9.91 -32.33
C ASP A 583 -43.27 -9.46 -32.47
N VAL A 584 -42.58 -9.89 -33.53
CA VAL A 584 -41.14 -9.66 -33.75
C VAL A 584 -40.91 -8.56 -34.78
N SER A 585 -39.92 -7.71 -34.51
CA SER A 585 -39.52 -6.61 -35.37
C SER A 585 -38.88 -7.09 -36.68
N SER A 586 -39.28 -6.49 -37.80
CA SER A 586 -38.65 -6.71 -39.11
C SER A 586 -37.18 -6.26 -39.18
N SER A 587 -36.67 -5.54 -38.16
CA SER A 587 -35.26 -5.13 -38.08
C SER A 587 -34.27 -6.30 -38.09
N HIS A 588 -34.68 -7.50 -37.66
CA HIS A 588 -33.80 -8.68 -37.63
C HIS A 588 -33.54 -9.29 -39.01
N ALA A 589 -34.28 -8.88 -40.04
CA ALA A 589 -34.12 -9.36 -41.41
C ALA A 589 -32.71 -9.08 -42.00
N ILE A 590 -32.05 -8.02 -41.55
CA ILE A 590 -30.68 -7.67 -41.99
C ILE A 590 -29.67 -8.70 -41.45
N ASP A 591 -29.71 -8.99 -40.14
CA ASP A 591 -28.80 -9.98 -39.51
C ASP A 591 -29.05 -11.40 -40.04
N LEU A 592 -30.32 -11.78 -40.30
CA LEU A 592 -30.68 -13.03 -40.96
C LEU A 592 -30.11 -13.12 -42.38
N SER A 593 -30.30 -12.08 -43.20
CA SER A 593 -29.78 -12.03 -44.58
C SER A 593 -28.26 -12.07 -44.62
N ALA A 594 -27.58 -11.39 -43.68
CA ALA A 594 -26.12 -11.44 -43.54
C ALA A 594 -25.63 -12.86 -43.19
N ALA A 595 -26.26 -13.53 -42.22
CA ALA A 595 -25.92 -14.90 -41.85
C ALA A 595 -26.20 -15.90 -42.99
N ALA A 596 -27.32 -15.76 -43.70
CA ALA A 596 -27.62 -16.56 -44.89
C ALA A 596 -26.56 -16.35 -45.99
N GLY A 597 -26.13 -15.11 -46.22
CA GLY A 597 -25.03 -14.77 -47.14
C GLY A 597 -23.71 -15.45 -46.75
N MET A 598 -23.35 -15.45 -45.46
CA MET A 598 -22.16 -16.16 -44.96
C MET A 598 -22.25 -17.68 -45.18
N ILE A 599 -23.43 -18.29 -45.00
CA ILE A 599 -23.64 -19.73 -45.24
C ILE A 599 -23.53 -20.07 -46.73
N VAL A 600 -24.07 -19.22 -47.61
CA VAL A 600 -23.93 -19.36 -49.07
C VAL A 600 -22.47 -19.24 -49.49
N GLU A 601 -21.74 -18.26 -48.96
CA GLU A 601 -20.32 -18.05 -49.27
C GLU A 601 -19.44 -19.18 -48.74
N ALA A 602 -19.69 -19.66 -47.51
CA ALA A 602 -19.02 -20.85 -46.98
C ALA A 602 -19.23 -22.08 -47.86
N LYS A 603 -20.45 -22.30 -48.35
CA LYS A 603 -20.77 -23.39 -49.28
C LYS A 603 -20.11 -23.18 -50.64
N ARG A 604 -20.01 -21.95 -51.14
CA ARG A 604 -19.29 -21.61 -52.38
C ARG A 604 -17.81 -21.94 -52.25
N LEU A 605 -17.17 -21.55 -51.14
CA LEU A 605 -15.79 -21.88 -50.84
C LEU A 605 -15.56 -23.38 -50.74
N SER A 606 -16.49 -24.14 -50.14
CA SER A 606 -16.43 -25.60 -50.03
C SER A 606 -16.65 -26.38 -51.34
N GLN A 607 -16.93 -25.70 -52.47
CA GLN A 607 -17.32 -26.31 -53.74
C GLN A 607 -16.43 -25.91 -54.93
N GLY A 608 -15.34 -25.14 -54.70
CA GLY A 608 -14.37 -24.79 -55.73
C GLY A 608 -13.37 -25.90 -56.05
N GLU A 609 -12.59 -25.72 -57.12
CA GLU A 609 -11.46 -26.63 -57.46
C GLU A 609 -10.35 -26.60 -56.40
N LEU A 610 -10.13 -25.43 -55.78
CA LEU A 610 -9.30 -25.25 -54.59
C LEU A 610 -10.21 -24.74 -53.47
N VAL A 611 -10.20 -25.41 -52.32
CA VAL A 611 -11.18 -25.19 -51.25
C VAL A 611 -10.53 -24.53 -50.03
N ASP A 612 -11.06 -23.38 -49.63
CA ASP A 612 -10.68 -22.73 -48.37
C ASP A 612 -11.55 -23.27 -47.22
N TRP A 613 -11.21 -24.47 -46.73
CA TRP A 613 -11.93 -25.11 -45.63
C TRP A 613 -11.91 -24.29 -44.34
N ILE A 614 -10.82 -23.56 -44.08
CA ILE A 614 -10.68 -22.74 -42.87
C ILE A 614 -11.66 -21.57 -42.93
N THR A 615 -11.59 -20.74 -43.98
CA THR A 615 -12.50 -19.59 -44.15
C THR A 615 -13.97 -20.04 -44.23
N ALA A 616 -14.25 -21.19 -44.85
CA ALA A 616 -15.60 -21.75 -44.91
C ALA A 616 -16.16 -22.12 -43.51
N VAL A 617 -15.37 -22.75 -42.64
CA VAL A 617 -15.80 -23.07 -41.26
C VAL A 617 -15.89 -21.81 -40.39
N GLU A 618 -15.00 -20.84 -40.57
CA GLU A 618 -15.07 -19.54 -39.89
C GLU A 618 -16.35 -18.76 -40.24
N LEU A 619 -16.70 -18.69 -41.53
CA LEU A 619 -17.95 -18.06 -41.99
C LEU A 619 -19.20 -18.72 -41.39
N LEU A 620 -19.24 -20.06 -41.31
CA LEU A 620 -20.36 -20.76 -40.67
C LEU A 620 -20.45 -20.47 -39.17
N THR A 621 -19.30 -20.41 -38.47
CA THR A 621 -19.25 -20.11 -37.03
C THR A 621 -19.70 -18.67 -36.74
N ASN A 622 -19.33 -17.73 -37.61
CA ASN A 622 -19.79 -16.34 -37.55
C ASN A 622 -21.30 -16.23 -37.84
N ALA A 623 -21.80 -16.96 -38.84
CA ALA A 623 -23.24 -17.04 -39.14
C ALA A 623 -24.02 -17.60 -37.94
N GLU A 624 -23.57 -18.70 -37.33
CA GLU A 624 -24.18 -19.30 -36.13
C GLU A 624 -24.28 -18.29 -34.97
N THR A 625 -23.24 -17.48 -34.79
CA THR A 625 -23.18 -16.44 -33.76
C THR A 625 -24.22 -15.34 -34.00
N LEU A 626 -24.37 -14.88 -35.25
CA LEU A 626 -25.39 -13.90 -35.64
C LEU A 626 -26.81 -14.48 -35.48
N LEU A 627 -27.05 -15.72 -35.87
CA LEU A 627 -28.37 -16.36 -35.78
C LEU A 627 -28.80 -16.56 -34.32
N ASN A 628 -27.90 -17.00 -33.44
CA ASN A 628 -28.17 -17.10 -32.00
C ASN A 628 -28.47 -15.73 -31.35
N LYS A 629 -27.84 -14.65 -31.84
CA LYS A 629 -28.17 -13.27 -31.44
C LYS A 629 -29.59 -12.89 -31.89
N VAL A 630 -29.99 -13.20 -33.13
CA VAL A 630 -31.35 -12.95 -33.64
C VAL A 630 -32.39 -13.70 -32.81
N ILE A 631 -32.23 -15.02 -32.61
CA ILE A 631 -33.12 -15.86 -31.80
C ILE A 631 -33.36 -15.21 -30.43
N LYS A 632 -32.27 -14.90 -29.72
CA LYS A 632 -32.32 -14.32 -28.36
C LYS A 632 -32.99 -12.94 -28.31
N MET A 633 -32.93 -12.15 -29.39
CA MET A 633 -33.61 -10.85 -29.46
C MET A 633 -35.10 -11.01 -29.78
N ALA A 634 -35.45 -11.86 -30.74
CA ALA A 634 -36.82 -12.15 -31.10
C ALA A 634 -37.61 -12.81 -29.94
N GLU A 635 -37.01 -13.74 -29.20
CA GLU A 635 -37.60 -14.31 -27.98
C GLU A 635 -37.94 -13.25 -26.92
N ARG A 636 -37.11 -12.22 -26.77
CA ARG A 636 -37.37 -11.10 -25.85
C ARG A 636 -38.54 -10.23 -26.32
N GLU A 637 -38.66 -9.99 -27.62
CA GLU A 637 -39.75 -9.23 -28.22
C GLU A 637 -41.08 -9.98 -28.07
N ILE A 638 -41.13 -11.28 -28.37
CA ILE A 638 -42.29 -12.16 -28.14
C ILE A 638 -42.70 -12.13 -26.66
N LYS A 639 -41.74 -12.27 -25.74
CA LYS A 639 -42.01 -12.20 -24.30
C LYS A 639 -42.60 -10.85 -23.89
N ALA A 640 -42.01 -9.74 -24.35
CA ALA A 640 -42.47 -8.39 -24.04
C ALA A 640 -43.83 -8.04 -24.69
N ALA A 641 -44.18 -8.65 -25.83
CA ALA A 641 -45.49 -8.53 -26.45
C ALA A 641 -46.56 -9.31 -25.68
N LYS A 642 -46.23 -10.53 -25.21
CA LYS A 642 -47.09 -11.31 -24.32
C LYS A 642 -47.38 -10.56 -23.01
N GLU A 643 -46.35 -10.03 -22.36
CA GLU A 643 -46.48 -9.25 -21.12
C GLU A 643 -47.33 -7.99 -21.33
N ARG A 644 -47.20 -7.31 -22.49
CA ARG A 644 -48.07 -6.18 -22.86
C ARG A 644 -49.54 -6.58 -23.02
N ARG A 645 -49.84 -7.65 -23.76
CA ARG A 645 -51.21 -8.16 -23.92
C ARG A 645 -51.84 -8.55 -22.57
N GLU A 646 -51.07 -9.18 -21.69
CA GLU A 646 -51.54 -9.54 -20.35
C GLU A 646 -51.78 -8.30 -19.45
N ALA A 647 -51.00 -7.23 -19.62
CA ALA A 647 -51.21 -5.97 -18.92
C ALA A 647 -52.43 -5.21 -19.46
N GLU A 648 -52.59 -5.13 -20.78
CA GLU A 648 -53.76 -4.55 -21.45
C GLU A 648 -55.05 -5.27 -21.05
N ALA A 649 -55.04 -6.61 -21.01
CA ALA A 649 -56.18 -7.41 -20.55
C ALA A 649 -56.55 -7.11 -19.09
N ARG A 650 -55.55 -7.07 -18.20
CA ARG A 650 -55.73 -6.69 -16.78
C ARG A 650 -56.28 -5.27 -16.63
N GLN A 651 -55.82 -4.33 -17.44
CA GLN A 651 -56.29 -2.94 -17.41
C GLN A 651 -57.72 -2.81 -17.96
N ALA A 652 -58.06 -3.49 -19.05
CA ALA A 652 -59.41 -3.54 -19.59
C ALA A 652 -60.41 -4.19 -18.60
N GLU A 653 -59.97 -5.20 -17.84
CA GLU A 653 -60.76 -5.79 -16.75
C GLU A 653 -60.96 -4.79 -15.60
N ALA A 654 -59.91 -4.08 -15.19
CA ALA A 654 -59.99 -3.03 -14.17
C ALA A 654 -60.91 -1.87 -14.59
N ASP A 655 -60.83 -1.40 -15.83
CA ASP A 655 -61.71 -0.37 -16.39
C ASP A 655 -63.17 -0.87 -16.47
N ARG A 656 -63.40 -2.13 -16.86
CA ARG A 656 -64.73 -2.75 -16.84
C ARG A 656 -65.32 -2.80 -15.43
N LEU A 657 -64.52 -3.17 -14.43
CA LEU A 657 -64.93 -3.16 -13.02
C LEU A 657 -65.21 -1.74 -12.51
N ARG A 658 -64.42 -0.73 -12.93
CA ARG A 658 -64.69 0.68 -12.61
C ARG A 658 -66.03 1.14 -13.21
N LEU A 659 -66.28 0.87 -14.48
CA LEU A 659 -67.53 1.24 -15.15
C LEU A 659 -68.76 0.55 -14.52
N LEU A 660 -68.64 -0.72 -14.13
CA LEU A 660 -69.70 -1.43 -13.40
C LEU A 660 -69.98 -0.80 -12.04
N ARG A 661 -68.93 -0.36 -11.33
CA ARG A 661 -69.07 0.35 -10.05
C ARG A 661 -69.72 1.72 -10.22
N GLU A 662 -69.27 2.53 -11.18
CA GLU A 662 -69.89 3.81 -11.52
C GLU A 662 -71.37 3.65 -11.90
N ALA A 663 -71.71 2.62 -12.67
CA ALA A 663 -73.10 2.31 -13.03
C ALA A 663 -73.96 1.90 -11.82
N ALA A 664 -73.41 1.10 -10.91
CA ALA A 664 -74.08 0.72 -9.66
C ALA A 664 -74.29 1.93 -8.74
N GLU A 665 -73.30 2.82 -8.63
CA GLU A 665 -73.39 4.07 -7.86
C GLU A 665 -74.46 5.01 -8.44
N ARG A 666 -74.49 5.20 -9.77
CA ARG A 666 -75.57 5.97 -10.45
C ARG A 666 -76.96 5.35 -10.27
N ALA A 667 -77.07 4.03 -10.31
CA ALA A 667 -78.34 3.32 -10.08
C ALA A 667 -78.83 3.49 -8.63
N ALA A 668 -77.93 3.39 -7.64
CA ALA A 668 -78.23 3.67 -6.24
C ALA A 668 -78.68 5.13 -6.03
N GLU A 669 -78.03 6.08 -6.71
CA GLU A 669 -78.38 7.51 -6.63
C GLU A 669 -79.72 7.84 -7.32
N ALA A 670 -80.01 7.21 -8.47
CA ALA A 670 -81.32 7.28 -9.11
C ALA A 670 -82.44 6.70 -8.22
N THR A 671 -82.15 5.63 -7.47
CA THR A 671 -83.10 5.01 -6.53
C THR A 671 -83.39 5.92 -5.34
N ARG A 672 -82.38 6.64 -4.81
CA ARG A 672 -82.61 7.69 -3.80
C ARG A 672 -83.51 8.82 -4.35
N ARG A 673 -83.35 9.20 -5.63
CA ARG A 673 -84.19 10.22 -6.28
C ARG A 673 -85.62 9.74 -6.59
N SER A 674 -85.85 8.46 -6.86
CA SER A 674 -87.22 7.95 -7.07
C SER A 674 -87.99 7.78 -5.76
N SER A 675 -87.30 7.45 -4.65
CA SER A 675 -87.92 7.31 -3.32
C SER A 675 -88.53 8.61 -2.74
N SER A 676 -88.29 9.77 -3.34
CA SER A 676 -88.95 11.03 -2.96
C SER A 676 -90.13 11.43 -3.88
N SER A 677 -90.44 10.65 -4.93
CA SER A 677 -91.30 11.11 -6.03
C SER A 677 -92.68 10.45 -6.13
N HIS A 678 -92.87 9.21 -5.71
CA HIS A 678 -94.13 8.48 -5.97
C HIS A 678 -94.76 7.88 -4.71
N ASN A 679 -95.74 8.62 -4.17
CA ASN A 679 -96.68 8.14 -3.16
C ASN A 679 -98.12 8.43 -3.61
N ASN A 680 -98.62 7.68 -4.60
CA ASN A 680 -100.06 7.39 -4.75
C ASN A 680 -100.29 6.23 -5.73
N SER A 681 -101.06 5.23 -5.30
CA SER A 681 -101.45 4.04 -6.09
C SER A 681 -102.71 4.28 -6.94
N PRO A 682 -103.05 3.39 -7.89
CA PRO A 682 -103.74 2.12 -7.58
C PRO A 682 -103.08 0.91 -8.28
N GLY A 683 -103.29 -0.37 -7.95
CA GLY A 683 -104.29 -1.00 -7.08
C GLY A 683 -105.04 -2.11 -7.82
N GLY A 684 -104.68 -3.40 -7.63
CA GLY A 684 -105.54 -4.54 -8.01
C GLY A 684 -104.90 -5.86 -8.46
N PHE A 685 -105.07 -6.91 -7.61
CA PHE A 685 -105.18 -8.37 -7.92
C PHE A 685 -103.97 -9.14 -8.56
N LYS A 686 -103.37 -10.18 -7.91
CA LYS A 686 -103.81 -11.60 -7.67
C LYS A 686 -103.93 -12.42 -8.99
N TYR A 687 -103.40 -13.64 -9.20
CA TYR A 687 -102.71 -14.72 -8.43
C TYR A 687 -101.65 -15.39 -9.37
N GLY A 688 -100.79 -16.38 -9.02
CA GLY A 688 -100.44 -17.03 -7.74
C GLY A 688 -100.05 -18.54 -7.88
N GLY A 689 -98.79 -18.92 -7.56
CA GLY A 689 -98.22 -20.29 -7.68
C GLY A 689 -97.34 -20.48 -8.94
N GLY A 690 -96.27 -21.29 -8.98
CA GLY A 690 -95.57 -22.10 -7.96
C GLY A 690 -94.52 -23.04 -8.63
N ARG A 691 -93.58 -23.61 -7.85
CA ARG A 691 -92.48 -24.55 -8.27
C ARG A 691 -91.41 -23.99 -9.22
N SER A 692 -90.19 -24.56 -9.40
CA SER A 692 -89.20 -25.29 -8.56
C SER A 692 -88.18 -25.99 -9.50
N GLY A 693 -86.89 -26.00 -9.17
CA GLY A 693 -85.84 -26.79 -9.84
C GLY A 693 -84.95 -25.96 -10.79
N GLY A 694 -83.61 -26.10 -10.81
CA GLY A 694 -82.71 -26.91 -9.99
C GLY A 694 -82.14 -28.14 -10.71
N GLY A 695 -80.82 -28.16 -10.94
CA GLY A 695 -80.05 -29.18 -11.70
C GLY A 695 -79.72 -28.73 -13.12
N GLY A 696 -78.56 -29.00 -13.74
CA GLY A 696 -77.29 -29.66 -13.33
C GLY A 696 -76.14 -29.09 -14.21
N ALA A 697 -74.83 -29.19 -13.94
CA ALA A 697 -73.96 -30.28 -13.48
C ALA A 697 -73.33 -31.11 -14.64
N GLY A 698 -71.99 -31.23 -14.63
CA GLY A 698 -71.14 -32.04 -15.54
C GLY A 698 -70.77 -31.35 -16.86
N ASP A 699 -69.54 -31.44 -17.38
CA ASP A 699 -68.25 -31.94 -16.83
C ASP A 699 -67.09 -31.15 -17.49
#